data_AF-A0A672KL52-F1
#
_entry.id   AF-A0A672KL52-F1
#
_cell.length_a   1.000
_cell.length_b   1.000
_cell.length_c   1.000
_cell.angle_alpha   90.00
_cell.angle_beta   90.00
_cell.angle_gamma   90.00
#
_symmetry.space_group_name_H-M   'P 1'
#
loop_
_entity.id
_entity.type
_entity.pdbx_description
1 polymer ?
#
loop_
_entity_poly.entity_id
_entity_poly.type
_entity_poly.pdbx_seq_one_letter_code
_entity_poly.pdbx_strand_id
1 'polypeptide(L)'
;ISLTAFQQKLAEKLTILNDRGIGMLTRIYNIKKACGDPKAKPSYLIDKNLESAVKFIVRKFPAIETRNNNQQLAQLQKEKSEILKNLALYYFTFPHSVDLSCSELDCMWYIRYIDLFLFSVLVGFILCHAALSSDAAALSLWKLALQSSSCLCLFRDEVFHIHKSAEDLFVNIRGYNKRVNDIRECKESALGSMHRERRKFLRSALKELATVLADQPGLLGPKALFVFMALSFARDEIIWLLRHADNIQKKSTDDFIDKHIAELIFYMEELRAHVRKYGPVMQRYYVQYLSGFDAVVLNELVQNLSVCPEDESIIMSSFVNTMTSLSVKQVEDGEVFDFRGLRLDWFRLQAYTSVSKASLGLADHRELGKMMNTIIFHTKMVDSLVEMLVETSDHWCYRSLSLCNMFLDEMAKQARNLITDICTEQCTLSDQLLPKHCAKTISQAVNKKSKKQTGKKGEPEREKPGVESMRKNRLLVTNLDKLHTALSELCFSINYVPNMMVWEHTFTPREYLTSHLEIRFTKSIVGMTMYNQATQEIAKPSELLTSVRAYMTVLQSIENYVQIDITRVFNNVLLQQTQHLDSHGEPTITSLYTNWYLETLLRQVSNGHIAYFPAMKAFVNLPTENELTFNAEEYSDISEMRSLSELLGPYGMKFLSESLMWHISSQVAELKKLVVDNVEVLTQMRTSFDKPDHMAALFKRLTCAYHVLKRMTIIGVILSFRSLAQEALRDVAMNVYELSSAAGLPCEIDPALVVALSSQKSENISPEEEYKIACLLMVFVAVSMPTLASNVMSQYSPAIEGHCNNIHCLAKAINQIAAALFTIHKGSIEDRLKEFLALASSSLLKIGQETDKSTTRNRESVYLLLDMIVQESPFLTMDLLESCFPYVLLRNAYHAVYKQSVSSSA
;
A
#
# COMPACT_ATOMS: atom_id res chain seq x y z
N ILE A 1 -19.17 61.26 40.18
CA ILE A 1 -19.42 60.10 41.06
C ILE A 1 -18.29 59.12 40.80
N SER A 2 -17.25 59.09 41.63
CA SER A 2 -16.12 58.16 41.46
C SER A 2 -16.60 56.77 41.87
N LEU A 3 -16.82 55.89 40.90
CA LEU A 3 -16.96 54.45 41.17
C LEU A 3 -15.74 54.02 42.00
N THR A 4 -15.97 53.37 43.14
CA THR A 4 -14.88 52.76 43.90
C THR A 4 -14.15 51.76 43.00
N ALA A 5 -12.83 51.60 43.16
CA ALA A 5 -12.03 50.72 42.31
C ALA A 5 -12.59 49.28 42.20
N PHE A 6 -13.28 48.82 43.24
CA PHE A 6 -14.01 47.57 43.31
C PHE A 6 -15.14 47.42 42.26
N GLN A 7 -15.82 48.52 41.90
CA GLN A 7 -16.94 48.53 40.96
C GLN A 7 -16.51 48.57 39.47
N GLN A 8 -15.22 48.77 39.20
CA GLN A 8 -14.68 48.87 37.83
C GLN A 8 -14.73 47.53 37.07
N LYS A 9 -14.68 46.40 37.78
CA LYS A 9 -14.69 45.02 37.23
C LYS A 9 -13.66 44.81 36.10
N LEU A 10 -12.43 45.29 36.32
CA LEU A 10 -11.37 45.27 35.31
C LEU A 10 -11.02 43.84 34.87
N ALA A 11 -10.90 42.90 35.82
CA ALA A 11 -10.57 41.51 35.53
C ALA A 11 -11.59 40.84 34.61
N GLU A 12 -12.89 41.01 34.89
CA GLU A 12 -13.96 40.46 34.06
C GLU A 12 -14.04 41.13 32.69
N LYS A 13 -13.97 42.47 32.65
CA LYS A 13 -14.00 43.23 31.39
C LYS A 13 -12.85 42.84 30.47
N LEU A 14 -11.62 42.79 31.00
CA LEU A 14 -10.44 42.40 30.21
C LEU A 14 -10.54 40.97 29.70
N THR A 15 -11.01 40.04 30.53
CA THR A 15 -11.17 38.63 30.11
C THR A 15 -12.18 38.50 28.96
N ILE A 16 -13.35 39.15 29.09
CA ILE A 16 -14.42 39.10 28.08
C ILE A 16 -14.00 39.84 26.79
N LEU A 17 -13.36 41.00 26.92
CA LEU A 17 -12.93 41.80 25.77
C LEU A 17 -11.83 41.09 24.97
N ASN A 18 -10.86 40.46 25.63
CA ASN A 18 -9.80 39.72 24.95
C ASN A 18 -10.35 38.53 24.15
N ASP A 19 -11.25 37.73 24.75
CA ASP A 19 -11.90 36.62 24.05
C ASP A 19 -12.73 37.10 22.84
N ARG A 20 -13.53 38.15 23.05
CA ARG A 20 -14.30 38.80 21.98
C ARG A 20 -13.42 39.36 20.88
N GLY A 21 -12.24 39.91 21.22
CA GLY A 21 -11.24 40.41 20.28
C GLY A 21 -10.70 39.32 19.36
N ILE A 22 -10.38 38.13 19.89
CA ILE A 22 -9.97 36.97 19.08
C ILE A 22 -11.08 36.56 18.10
N GLY A 23 -12.33 36.52 18.58
CA GLY A 23 -13.50 36.24 17.74
C GLY A 23 -13.66 37.27 16.61
N MET A 24 -13.43 38.55 16.91
CA MET A 24 -13.49 39.63 15.91
C MET A 24 -12.38 39.53 14.87
N LEU A 25 -11.13 39.35 15.31
CA LEU A 25 -9.98 39.14 14.41
C LEU A 25 -10.21 37.95 13.48
N THR A 26 -10.81 36.87 13.98
CA THR A 26 -11.20 35.70 13.17
C THR A 26 -12.19 36.05 12.07
N ARG A 27 -13.22 36.85 12.39
CA ARG A 27 -14.22 37.28 11.40
C ARG A 27 -13.63 38.22 10.36
N ILE A 28 -12.86 39.22 10.80
CA ILE A 28 -12.19 40.19 9.91
C ILE A 28 -11.22 39.47 8.97
N TYR A 29 -10.45 38.52 9.51
CA TYR A 29 -9.53 37.68 8.73
C TYR A 29 -10.26 36.95 7.60
N ASN A 30 -11.37 36.27 7.90
CA ASN A 30 -12.14 35.54 6.89
C ASN A 30 -12.73 36.48 5.83
N ILE A 31 -13.22 37.67 6.23
CA ILE A 31 -13.70 38.69 5.29
C ILE A 31 -12.56 39.16 4.38
N LYS A 32 -11.37 39.45 4.93
CA LYS A 32 -10.20 39.85 4.15
C LYS A 32 -9.82 38.79 3.12
N LYS A 33 -9.74 37.51 3.52
CA LYS A 33 -9.42 36.40 2.61
C LYS A 33 -10.47 36.23 1.52
N ALA A 34 -11.76 36.26 1.88
CA ALA A 34 -12.86 36.12 0.91
C ALA A 34 -12.90 37.30 -0.08
N CYS A 35 -12.76 38.54 0.39
CA CYS A 35 -12.76 39.73 -0.46
C CYS A 35 -11.48 39.88 -1.31
N GLY A 36 -10.37 39.29 -0.86
CA GLY A 36 -9.08 39.29 -1.57
C GLY A 36 -9.00 38.25 -2.68
N ASP A 37 -9.73 37.14 -2.57
CA ASP A 37 -9.81 36.11 -3.62
C ASP A 37 -10.93 36.46 -4.62
N PRO A 38 -10.61 36.70 -5.91
CA PRO A 38 -11.62 36.98 -6.94
C PRO A 38 -12.71 35.91 -7.08
N LYS A 39 -12.46 34.66 -6.66
CA LYS A 39 -13.45 33.57 -6.73
C LYS A 39 -14.44 33.58 -5.56
N ALA A 40 -14.02 34.06 -4.39
CA ALA A 40 -14.84 34.10 -3.18
C ALA A 40 -15.42 35.49 -2.89
N LYS A 41 -14.92 36.51 -3.58
CA LYS A 41 -15.35 37.90 -3.42
C LYS A 41 -16.82 38.07 -3.80
N PRO A 42 -17.60 38.89 -3.07
CA PRO A 42 -18.99 39.15 -3.41
C PRO A 42 -19.15 39.59 -4.88
N SER A 43 -20.09 38.96 -5.60
CA SER A 43 -20.29 39.15 -7.04
C SER A 43 -20.49 40.61 -7.43
N TYR A 44 -21.12 41.41 -6.56
CA TYR A 44 -21.35 42.86 -6.76
C TYR A 44 -20.07 43.68 -6.90
N LEU A 45 -18.94 43.20 -6.37
CA LEU A 45 -17.63 43.86 -6.46
C LEU A 45 -16.77 43.35 -7.64
N ILE A 46 -17.35 42.48 -8.48
CA ILE A 46 -16.73 41.88 -9.68
C ILE A 46 -17.56 42.25 -10.92
N ASP A 47 -18.88 42.33 -10.80
CA ASP A 47 -19.78 42.61 -11.91
C ASP A 47 -19.47 43.98 -12.55
N LYS A 48 -19.16 43.93 -13.86
CA LYS A 48 -18.87 45.12 -14.68
C LYS A 48 -20.06 46.07 -14.76
N ASN A 49 -21.29 45.57 -14.65
CA ASN A 49 -22.50 46.40 -14.68
C ASN A 49 -22.64 47.24 -13.39
N LEU A 50 -22.09 46.77 -12.28
CA LEU A 50 -22.13 47.45 -10.97
C LEU A 50 -20.84 48.23 -10.65
N GLU A 51 -19.77 48.03 -11.40
CA GLU A 51 -18.47 48.69 -11.17
C GLU A 51 -18.58 50.23 -11.14
N SER A 52 -19.38 50.82 -12.04
CA SER A 52 -19.59 52.27 -12.08
C SER A 52 -20.32 52.79 -10.82
N ALA A 53 -21.29 52.03 -10.32
CA ALA A 53 -22.02 52.32 -9.09
C ALA A 53 -21.09 52.22 -7.87
N VAL A 54 -20.28 51.16 -7.79
CA VAL A 54 -19.32 50.94 -6.70
C VAL A 54 -18.27 52.06 -6.67
N LYS A 55 -17.70 52.46 -7.80
CA LYS A 55 -16.75 53.60 -7.88
C LYS A 55 -17.38 54.91 -7.42
N PHE A 56 -18.63 55.16 -7.77
CA PHE A 56 -19.37 56.33 -7.30
C PHE A 56 -19.54 56.32 -5.77
N ILE A 57 -19.95 55.18 -5.18
CA ILE A 57 -20.12 55.01 -3.73
C ILE A 57 -18.79 55.20 -3.00
N VAL A 58 -17.71 54.54 -3.46
CA VAL A 58 -16.37 54.64 -2.83
C VAL A 58 -15.85 56.07 -2.88
N ARG A 59 -16.04 56.79 -4.00
CA ARG A 59 -15.58 58.18 -4.15
C ARG A 59 -16.29 59.14 -3.18
N LYS A 60 -17.53 58.83 -2.77
CA LYS A 60 -18.30 59.68 -1.86
C LYS A 60 -18.26 59.24 -0.40
N PHE A 61 -17.78 58.03 -0.11
CA PHE A 61 -17.71 57.51 1.25
C PHE A 61 -16.90 58.43 2.19
N PRO A 62 -17.41 58.79 3.39
CA PRO A 62 -18.60 58.26 4.08
C PRO A 62 -19.92 59.00 3.79
N ALA A 63 -19.95 60.00 2.91
CA ALA A 63 -21.16 60.77 2.59
C ALA A 63 -22.14 59.97 1.72
N ILE A 64 -23.41 59.94 2.12
CA ILE A 64 -24.49 59.22 1.43
C ILE A 64 -25.31 60.22 0.60
N GLU A 65 -25.33 60.05 -0.73
CA GLU A 65 -26.16 60.86 -1.63
C GLU A 65 -27.23 60.00 -2.33
N THR A 66 -28.50 60.29 -2.05
CA THR A 66 -29.67 59.51 -2.52
C THR A 66 -30.49 60.22 -3.60
N ARG A 67 -29.92 61.16 -4.36
CA ARG A 67 -30.69 61.88 -5.40
C ARG A 67 -31.29 60.89 -6.41
N ASN A 68 -32.62 60.81 -6.45
CA ASN A 68 -33.45 59.80 -7.12
C ASN A 68 -33.25 59.61 -8.65
N ASN A 69 -32.40 60.39 -9.31
CA ASN A 69 -32.17 60.33 -10.76
C ASN A 69 -30.69 60.14 -11.16
N ASN A 70 -29.91 59.42 -10.34
CA ASN A 70 -28.55 59.06 -10.74
C ASN A 70 -28.56 57.79 -11.60
N GLN A 71 -28.36 57.92 -12.92
CA GLN A 71 -28.26 56.80 -13.86
C GLN A 71 -27.20 55.76 -13.43
N GLN A 72 -26.20 56.17 -12.66
CA GLN A 72 -25.14 55.28 -12.15
C GLN A 72 -25.63 54.30 -11.07
N LEU A 73 -26.78 54.53 -10.42
CA LEU A 73 -27.32 53.66 -9.36
C LEU A 73 -28.53 52.82 -9.82
N ALA A 74 -28.90 52.90 -11.11
CA ALA A 74 -30.11 52.27 -11.64
C ALA A 74 -30.09 50.73 -11.56
N GLN A 75 -28.94 50.09 -11.80
CA GLN A 75 -28.79 48.64 -11.67
C GLN A 75 -28.80 48.19 -10.20
N LEU A 76 -28.19 48.98 -9.31
CA LEU A 76 -28.13 48.72 -7.87
C LEU A 76 -29.54 48.73 -7.24
N GLN A 77 -30.44 49.60 -7.72
CA GLN A 77 -31.82 49.66 -7.23
C GLN A 77 -32.64 48.40 -7.52
N LYS A 78 -32.34 47.68 -8.60
CA LYS A 78 -33.00 46.41 -8.96
C LYS A 78 -32.52 45.26 -8.07
N GLU A 79 -31.27 45.28 -7.63
CA GLU A 79 -30.63 44.23 -6.84
C GLU A 79 -30.56 44.54 -5.33
N LYS A 80 -31.18 45.63 -4.89
CA LYS A 80 -31.08 46.15 -3.51
C LYS A 80 -31.38 45.10 -2.42
N SER A 81 -32.37 44.23 -2.62
CA SER A 81 -32.77 43.21 -1.64
C SER A 81 -31.73 42.11 -1.51
N GLU A 82 -31.15 41.69 -2.62
CA GLU A 82 -30.07 40.69 -2.66
C GLU A 82 -28.77 41.26 -2.09
N ILE A 83 -28.44 42.52 -2.40
CA ILE A 83 -27.27 43.21 -1.84
C ILE A 83 -27.40 43.32 -0.31
N LEU A 84 -28.56 43.74 0.20
CA LEU A 84 -28.80 43.82 1.64
C LEU A 84 -28.66 42.44 2.30
N LYS A 85 -29.24 41.39 1.72
CA LYS A 85 -29.17 40.02 2.24
C LYS A 85 -27.73 39.48 2.28
N ASN A 86 -26.99 39.63 1.18
CA ASN A 86 -25.70 38.97 0.99
C ASN A 86 -24.53 39.75 1.61
N LEU A 87 -24.61 41.08 1.69
CA LEU A 87 -23.58 41.90 2.36
C LEU A 87 -23.89 42.16 3.84
N ALA A 88 -25.09 41.85 4.36
CA ALA A 88 -25.43 42.04 5.77
C ALA A 88 -24.40 41.39 6.71
N LEU A 89 -23.98 40.17 6.44
CA LEU A 89 -23.01 39.45 7.29
C LEU A 89 -21.67 40.21 7.40
N TYR A 90 -21.22 40.81 6.30
CA TYR A 90 -19.97 41.57 6.27
C TYR A 90 -20.18 42.92 6.92
N TYR A 91 -21.27 43.61 6.55
CA TYR A 91 -21.65 44.90 7.08
C TYR A 91 -21.75 44.85 8.60
N PHE A 92 -22.53 43.95 9.21
CA PHE A 92 -22.70 43.87 10.67
C PHE A 92 -21.45 43.42 11.42
N THR A 93 -20.46 42.82 10.75
CA THR A 93 -19.17 42.53 11.40
C THR A 93 -18.38 43.81 11.69
N PHE A 94 -18.51 44.86 10.87
CA PHE A 94 -17.78 46.11 11.05
C PHE A 94 -18.28 46.98 12.23
N PRO A 95 -19.58 47.25 12.45
CA PRO A 95 -20.09 47.92 13.64
C PRO A 95 -19.67 47.23 14.92
N HIS A 96 -19.72 45.89 14.98
CA HIS A 96 -19.24 45.16 16.14
C HIS A 96 -17.74 45.33 16.40
N SER A 97 -16.93 45.59 15.37
CA SER A 97 -15.50 45.94 15.54
C SER A 97 -15.31 47.39 16.00
N VAL A 98 -16.16 48.32 15.57
CA VAL A 98 -16.15 49.73 16.01
C VAL A 98 -16.63 49.85 17.45
N ASP A 99 -17.68 49.12 17.84
CA ASP A 99 -18.17 49.06 19.22
C ASP A 99 -17.09 48.50 20.17
N LEU A 100 -16.30 47.53 19.71
CA LEU A 100 -15.15 46.99 20.45
C LEU A 100 -14.08 48.07 20.62
N SER A 101 -13.70 48.79 19.55
CA SER A 101 -12.73 49.89 19.61
C SER A 101 -13.13 51.03 20.54
N CYS A 102 -14.44 51.30 20.65
CA CYS A 102 -14.98 52.29 21.58
C CYS A 102 -14.93 51.80 23.04
N SER A 103 -15.03 50.48 23.26
CA SER A 103 -14.93 49.83 24.58
C SER A 103 -13.47 49.65 25.03
N GLU A 104 -12.53 49.50 24.09
CA GLU A 104 -11.08 49.33 24.29
C GLU A 104 -10.37 50.63 24.68
N LEU A 105 -10.92 51.79 24.31
CA LEU A 105 -10.42 53.11 24.72
C LEU A 105 -10.42 53.30 26.26
N ASP A 106 -11.18 52.47 27.00
CA ASP A 106 -11.23 52.46 28.47
C ASP A 106 -10.46 51.28 29.12
N CYS A 107 -10.03 50.25 28.39
CA CYS A 107 -9.39 49.05 28.97
C CYS A 107 -8.36 48.44 28.01
N MET A 108 -7.07 48.70 28.27
CA MET A 108 -5.95 48.27 27.40
C MET A 108 -5.57 46.78 27.54
N TRP A 109 -5.11 46.26 26.40
CA TRP A 109 -4.98 44.88 25.91
C TRP A 109 -3.95 43.92 26.54
N TYR A 110 -4.19 42.59 26.45
CA TYR A 110 -3.23 41.54 26.84
C TYR A 110 -3.41 40.18 26.10
N ILE A 111 -2.55 39.74 25.14
CA ILE A 111 -2.59 38.36 24.56
C ILE A 111 -1.24 37.77 23.99
N ARG A 112 -0.65 36.75 24.69
CA ARG A 112 0.28 35.62 24.32
C ARG A 112 1.79 35.71 23.92
N TYR A 113 2.67 35.30 24.86
CA TYR A 113 4.15 35.05 24.91
C TYR A 113 5.09 35.08 23.67
N ILE A 114 6.30 35.62 23.93
CA ILE A 114 7.45 36.02 23.07
C ILE A 114 7.09 36.79 21.80
N ASP A 115 6.24 36.26 20.92
CA ASP A 115 5.67 37.04 19.81
C ASP A 115 4.73 38.15 20.33
N LEU A 116 3.99 37.94 21.44
CA LEU A 116 3.34 39.06 22.16
C LEU A 116 4.37 40.02 22.70
N PHE A 117 5.43 39.55 23.35
CA PHE A 117 6.39 40.46 23.96
C PHE A 117 6.99 41.35 22.87
N LEU A 118 7.36 40.76 21.73
CA LEU A 118 7.79 41.49 20.55
C LEU A 118 6.69 42.41 20.01
N PHE A 119 5.44 41.97 19.87
CA PHE A 119 4.33 42.79 19.39
C PHE A 119 4.02 43.97 20.33
N SER A 120 3.86 43.72 21.62
CA SER A 120 3.65 44.71 22.67
C SER A 120 4.80 45.71 22.77
N VAL A 121 6.05 45.26 22.68
CA VAL A 121 7.21 46.17 22.68
C VAL A 121 7.23 46.99 21.40
N LEU A 122 7.10 46.37 20.23
CA LEU A 122 7.23 47.03 18.94
C LEU A 122 6.08 48.01 18.66
N VAL A 123 4.83 47.55 18.79
CA VAL A 123 3.63 48.36 18.56
C VAL A 123 3.36 49.27 19.74
N GLY A 124 3.55 48.81 20.97
CA GLY A 124 3.34 49.62 22.17
C GLY A 124 4.22 50.86 22.22
N PHE A 125 5.53 50.73 21.97
CA PHE A 125 6.41 51.90 21.91
C PHE A 125 6.20 52.78 20.68
N ILE A 126 5.59 52.28 19.60
CA ILE A 126 5.11 53.14 18.50
C ILE A 126 3.92 53.97 18.97
N LEU A 127 2.99 53.38 19.73
CA LEU A 127 1.83 54.10 20.30
C LEU A 127 2.24 55.13 21.37
N CYS A 128 3.22 54.81 22.22
CA CYS A 128 3.79 55.73 23.20
C CYS A 128 5.17 56.28 22.79
N HIS A 129 5.31 56.69 21.53
CA HIS A 129 6.60 57.08 20.92
C HIS A 129 7.39 58.16 21.66
N ALA A 130 6.75 59.00 22.49
CA ALA A 130 7.44 59.97 23.35
C ALA A 130 8.45 59.28 24.30
N ALA A 131 8.12 58.09 24.80
CA ALA A 131 8.98 57.30 25.69
C ALA A 131 10.32 56.92 25.03
N LEU A 132 10.34 56.70 23.71
CA LEU A 132 11.56 56.38 22.94
C LEU A 132 12.57 57.53 22.87
N SER A 133 12.14 58.74 23.21
CA SER A 133 12.99 59.93 23.29
C SER A 133 13.38 60.28 24.72
N SER A 134 12.51 59.99 25.70
CA SER A 134 12.71 60.33 27.11
C SER A 134 13.38 59.23 27.95
N ASP A 135 13.22 57.96 27.59
CA ASP A 135 13.73 56.81 28.35
C ASP A 135 14.67 55.95 27.49
N ALA A 136 15.93 55.86 27.94
CA ALA A 136 16.97 55.06 27.27
C ALA A 136 16.70 53.55 27.38
N ALA A 137 16.09 53.10 28.47
CA ALA A 137 15.76 51.69 28.66
C ALA A 137 14.70 51.26 27.65
N ALA A 138 13.63 52.05 27.49
CA ALA A 138 12.61 51.84 26.47
C ALA A 138 13.18 51.76 25.04
N LEU A 139 14.08 52.68 24.68
CA LEU A 139 14.75 52.66 23.37
C LEU A 139 15.59 51.39 23.17
N SER A 140 16.37 50.99 24.18
CA SER A 140 17.21 49.80 24.08
C SER A 140 16.40 48.53 23.88
N LEU A 141 15.26 48.42 24.58
CA LEU A 141 14.35 47.29 24.48
C LEU A 141 13.66 47.24 23.11
N TRP A 142 13.27 48.41 22.59
CA TRP A 142 12.67 48.53 21.26
C TRP A 142 13.66 48.17 20.14
N LYS A 143 14.92 48.64 20.22
CA LYS A 143 15.98 48.25 19.27
C LYS A 143 16.25 46.74 19.29
N LEU A 144 16.29 46.12 20.47
CA LEU A 144 16.48 44.66 20.60
C LEU A 144 15.35 43.88 19.92
N ALA A 145 14.10 44.32 20.09
CA ALA A 145 12.96 43.72 19.42
C ALA A 145 13.02 43.91 17.88
N LEU A 146 13.43 45.10 17.40
CA LEU A 146 13.59 45.39 15.97
C LEU A 146 14.69 44.54 15.30
N GLN A 147 15.71 44.13 16.04
CA GLN A 147 16.78 43.26 15.54
C GLN A 147 16.35 41.78 15.51
N SER A 148 15.30 41.40 16.23
CA SER A 148 14.88 40.01 16.40
C SER A 148 13.92 39.50 15.32
N SER A 149 13.25 40.37 14.56
CA SER A 149 12.29 39.97 13.53
C SER A 149 12.14 41.03 12.45
N SER A 150 11.87 40.58 11.22
CA SER A 150 11.60 41.45 10.05
C SER A 150 10.10 41.64 9.81
N CYS A 151 9.29 40.66 10.21
CA CYS A 151 7.84 40.75 10.21
C CYS A 151 7.23 40.14 11.47
N LEU A 152 6.06 40.66 11.86
CA LEU A 152 5.23 40.13 12.95
C LEU A 152 3.97 39.48 12.38
N CYS A 153 3.42 38.51 13.11
CA CYS A 153 2.08 38.00 12.84
C CYS A 153 1.05 39.01 13.39
N LEU A 154 0.19 39.54 12.53
CA LEU A 154 -1.00 40.29 12.95
C LEU A 154 -2.06 39.31 13.43
N PHE A 155 -2.39 38.35 12.56
CA PHE A 155 -3.30 37.27 12.87
C PHE A 155 -3.13 36.15 11.84
N ARG A 156 -2.82 34.93 12.30
CA ARG A 156 -2.60 33.74 11.43
C ARG A 156 -1.44 33.96 10.45
N ASP A 157 -1.71 33.92 9.13
CA ASP A 157 -0.71 34.12 8.08
C ASP A 157 -0.59 35.60 7.63
N GLU A 158 -1.41 36.50 8.18
CA GLU A 158 -1.30 37.93 7.89
C GLU A 158 -0.15 38.54 8.68
N VAL A 159 0.79 39.16 7.96
CA VAL A 159 2.02 39.71 8.54
C VAL A 159 2.10 41.23 8.47
N PHE A 160 2.82 41.82 9.42
CA PHE A 160 3.16 43.24 9.48
C PHE A 160 4.67 43.43 9.31
N HIS A 161 5.07 44.19 8.28
CA HIS A 161 6.48 44.49 7.99
C HIS A 161 6.97 45.65 8.85
N ILE A 162 7.66 45.31 9.94
CA ILE A 162 7.94 46.22 11.06
C ILE A 162 8.73 47.44 10.61
N HIS A 163 9.90 47.23 10.00
CA HIS A 163 10.84 48.32 9.72
C HIS A 163 10.28 49.31 8.71
N LYS A 164 9.61 48.82 7.65
CA LYS A 164 9.03 49.69 6.62
C LYS A 164 7.90 50.54 7.17
N SER A 165 6.94 49.93 7.86
CA SER A 165 5.82 50.65 8.43
C SER A 165 6.24 51.62 9.54
N ALA A 166 7.21 51.24 10.37
CA ALA A 166 7.76 52.15 11.39
C ALA A 166 8.51 53.33 10.75
N GLU A 167 9.33 53.10 9.72
CA GLU A 167 10.02 54.16 8.99
C GLU A 167 9.02 55.15 8.35
N ASP A 168 8.00 54.64 7.64
CA ASP A 168 6.96 55.46 7.00
C ASP A 168 6.20 56.34 8.03
N LEU A 169 6.00 55.85 9.25
CA LEU A 169 5.38 56.62 10.33
C LEU A 169 6.32 57.71 10.88
N PHE A 170 7.55 57.35 11.27
CA PHE A 170 8.46 58.27 11.95
C PHE A 170 9.06 59.35 11.05
N VAL A 171 9.16 59.12 9.73
CA VAL A 171 9.58 60.15 8.76
C VAL A 171 8.61 61.35 8.75
N ASN A 172 7.33 61.11 9.03
CA ASN A 172 6.30 62.14 9.04
C ASN A 172 6.19 62.90 10.38
N ILE A 173 6.92 62.49 11.42
CA ILE A 173 6.87 63.09 12.76
C ILE A 173 8.14 63.92 13.01
N ARG A 174 7.96 65.23 13.23
CA ARG A 174 9.09 66.13 13.54
C ARG A 174 9.78 65.70 14.85
N GLY A 175 11.11 65.66 14.84
CA GLY A 175 11.94 65.30 16.01
C GLY A 175 12.40 63.84 16.08
N TYR A 176 11.97 62.97 15.15
CA TYR A 176 12.25 61.52 15.18
C TYR A 176 13.26 61.04 14.13
N ASN A 177 13.98 61.94 13.43
CA ASN A 177 14.98 61.58 12.41
C ASN A 177 16.07 60.63 12.93
N LYS A 178 16.47 60.75 14.20
CA LYS A 178 17.43 59.83 14.83
C LYS A 178 16.88 58.41 14.92
N ARG A 179 15.57 58.25 15.16
CA ARG A 179 14.89 56.96 15.24
C ARG A 179 14.74 56.30 13.88
N VAL A 180 14.58 57.07 12.81
CA VAL A 180 14.61 56.54 11.44
C VAL A 180 15.96 55.86 11.15
N ASN A 181 17.08 56.44 11.60
CA ASN A 181 18.39 55.81 11.46
C ASN A 181 18.51 54.53 12.31
N ASP A 182 18.00 54.52 13.54
CA ASP A 182 17.98 53.32 14.38
C ASP A 182 17.19 52.17 13.72
N ILE A 183 16.05 52.47 13.08
CA ILE A 183 15.24 51.47 12.37
C ILE A 183 16.01 50.84 11.20
N ARG A 184 16.71 51.67 10.41
CA ARG A 184 17.51 51.20 9.27
C ARG A 184 18.67 50.31 9.71
N GLU A 185 19.38 50.70 10.77
CA GLU A 185 20.45 49.89 11.38
C GLU A 185 19.92 48.53 11.89
N CYS A 186 18.79 48.54 12.59
CA CYS A 186 18.18 47.32 13.11
C CYS A 186 17.68 46.40 11.99
N LYS A 187 17.21 46.96 10.87
CA LYS A 187 16.75 46.21 9.70
C LYS A 187 17.89 45.41 9.05
N GLU A 188 19.08 45.98 8.97
CA GLU A 188 20.26 45.28 8.42
C GLU A 188 20.76 44.18 9.37
N SER A 189 20.58 44.38 10.68
CA SER A 189 20.98 43.44 11.73
C SER A 189 20.03 42.26 11.93
N ALA A 190 18.78 42.35 11.46
CA ALA A 190 17.75 41.32 11.59
C ALA A 190 18.04 40.10 10.68
N LEU A 191 18.98 39.24 11.09
CA LEU A 191 19.44 38.06 10.35
C LEU A 191 18.82 36.76 10.87
N GLY A 192 18.46 35.86 9.95
CA GLY A 192 17.86 34.56 10.29
C GLY A 192 18.83 33.49 10.81
N SER A 193 20.14 33.77 10.87
CA SER A 193 21.16 32.81 11.34
C SER A 193 21.03 32.47 12.83
N MET A 194 20.66 33.44 13.66
CA MET A 194 20.48 33.25 15.11
C MET A 194 19.35 32.25 15.41
N HIS A 195 18.22 32.39 14.72
CA HIS A 195 17.10 31.45 14.83
C HIS A 195 17.43 30.04 14.33
N ARG A 196 18.30 29.92 13.31
CA ARG A 196 18.79 28.62 12.85
C ARG A 196 19.57 27.88 13.95
N GLU A 197 20.43 28.57 14.71
CA GLU A 197 21.17 27.97 15.82
C GLU A 197 20.26 27.63 17.01
N ARG A 198 19.26 28.47 17.31
CA ARG A 198 18.25 28.15 18.33
C ARG A 198 17.51 26.85 18.03
N ARG A 199 17.07 26.64 16.78
CA ARG A 199 16.41 25.38 16.39
C ARG A 199 17.33 24.17 16.54
N LYS A 200 18.62 24.28 16.20
CA LYS A 200 19.60 23.21 16.43
C LYS A 200 19.75 22.86 17.91
N PHE A 201 19.87 23.88 18.75
CA PHE A 201 19.93 23.71 20.20
C PHE A 201 18.67 23.04 20.74
N LEU A 202 17.50 23.56 20.37
CA LEU A 202 16.21 23.06 20.83
C LEU A 202 15.96 21.61 20.41
N ARG A 203 16.36 21.18 19.21
CA ARG A 203 16.27 19.75 18.83
C ARG A 203 16.99 18.84 19.81
N SER A 204 18.23 19.19 20.17
CA SER A 204 19.03 18.40 21.10
C SER A 204 18.43 18.43 22.51
N ALA A 205 18.03 19.62 22.97
CA ALA A 205 17.46 19.82 24.31
C ALA A 205 16.10 19.12 24.48
N LEU A 206 15.19 19.24 23.50
CA LEU A 206 13.87 18.58 23.56
C LEU A 206 14.00 17.06 23.46
N LYS A 207 14.91 16.56 22.63
CA LYS A 207 15.21 15.12 22.53
C LYS A 207 15.67 14.55 23.86
N GLU A 208 16.65 15.18 24.50
CA GLU A 208 17.17 14.76 25.80
C GLU A 208 16.08 14.83 26.87
N LEU A 209 15.35 15.95 26.94
CA LEU A 209 14.27 16.14 27.91
C LEU A 209 13.16 15.11 27.74
N ALA A 210 12.68 14.86 26.52
CA ALA A 210 11.64 13.88 26.24
C ALA A 210 12.09 12.47 26.62
N THR A 211 13.33 12.10 26.30
CA THR A 211 13.88 10.77 26.60
C THR A 211 14.01 10.54 28.10
N VAL A 212 14.52 11.53 28.85
CA VAL A 212 14.66 11.43 30.32
C VAL A 212 13.30 11.34 31.00
N LEU A 213 12.30 12.10 30.53
CA LEU A 213 10.94 12.06 31.08
C LEU A 213 10.20 10.77 30.72
N ALA A 214 10.50 10.17 29.57
CA ALA A 214 9.97 8.86 29.20
C ALA A 214 10.52 7.74 30.09
N ASP A 215 11.81 7.79 30.43
CA ASP A 215 12.47 6.83 31.34
C ASP A 215 12.03 7.01 32.80
N GLN A 216 11.89 8.27 33.25
CA GLN A 216 11.46 8.61 34.61
C GLN A 216 10.22 9.53 34.63
N PRO A 217 9.01 9.00 34.38
CA PRO A 217 7.78 9.80 34.32
C PRO A 217 7.47 10.59 35.60
N GLY A 218 7.96 10.13 36.76
CA GLY A 218 7.83 10.83 38.04
C GLY A 218 8.45 12.23 38.04
N LEU A 219 9.44 12.49 37.18
CA LEU A 219 10.06 13.82 37.05
C LEU A 219 9.10 14.87 36.46
N LEU A 220 8.00 14.47 35.82
CA LEU A 220 7.01 15.40 35.30
C LEU A 220 6.37 16.27 36.38
N GLY A 221 6.32 15.81 37.64
CA GLY A 221 5.92 16.64 38.77
C GLY A 221 6.88 17.82 38.99
N PRO A 222 8.12 17.58 39.49
CA PRO A 222 9.07 18.66 39.79
C PRO A 222 9.61 19.40 38.56
N LYS A 223 9.53 18.83 37.35
CA LYS A 223 10.06 19.42 36.10
C LYS A 223 8.97 19.89 35.12
N ALA A 224 7.71 19.99 35.55
CA ALA A 224 6.62 20.43 34.67
C ALA A 224 6.92 21.74 33.92
N LEU A 225 7.51 22.72 34.62
CA LEU A 225 7.86 24.01 34.03
C LEU A 225 8.79 23.86 32.82
N PHE A 226 9.77 22.94 32.88
CA PHE A 226 10.72 22.74 31.78
C PHE A 226 10.03 22.20 30.54
N VAL A 227 9.01 21.36 30.71
CA VAL A 227 8.19 20.84 29.60
C VAL A 227 7.49 22.00 28.88
N PHE A 228 6.78 22.85 29.62
CA PHE A 228 6.04 23.97 29.02
C PHE A 228 6.96 25.05 28.44
N MET A 229 8.13 25.29 29.05
CA MET A 229 9.15 26.17 28.49
C MET A 229 9.71 25.62 27.16
N ALA A 230 10.07 24.33 27.13
CA ALA A 230 10.59 23.68 25.93
C ALA A 230 9.58 23.71 24.78
N LEU A 231 8.32 23.41 25.09
CA LEU A 231 7.20 23.52 24.15
C LEU A 231 7.06 24.94 23.62
N SER A 232 7.01 25.96 24.49
CA SER A 232 6.88 27.36 24.07
C SER A 232 8.05 27.83 23.21
N PHE A 233 9.29 27.50 23.56
CA PHE A 233 10.46 27.95 22.81
C PHE A 233 10.54 27.31 21.43
N ALA A 234 10.30 26.00 21.34
CA ALA A 234 10.21 25.33 20.04
C ALA A 234 9.05 25.90 19.22
N ARG A 235 7.94 26.22 19.89
CA ARG A 235 6.76 26.77 19.26
C ARG A 235 7.04 28.10 18.57
N ASP A 236 7.65 29.01 19.31
CA ASP A 236 7.97 30.35 18.82
C ASP A 236 8.93 30.30 17.62
N GLU A 237 9.93 29.41 17.64
CA GLU A 237 10.90 29.26 16.54
C GLU A 237 10.27 28.66 15.27
N ILE A 238 9.26 27.79 15.38
CA ILE A 238 8.51 27.23 14.24
C ILE A 238 7.68 28.33 13.58
N ILE A 239 6.89 29.09 14.36
CA ILE A 239 6.03 30.16 13.83
C ILE A 239 6.88 31.29 13.24
N TRP A 240 8.02 31.61 13.88
CA TRP A 240 8.99 32.56 13.34
C TRP A 240 9.52 32.13 11.99
N LEU A 241 9.93 30.86 11.84
CA LEU A 241 10.45 30.34 10.59
C LEU A 241 9.40 30.39 9.49
N LEU A 242 8.17 29.95 9.79
CA LEU A 242 7.07 29.87 8.82
C LEU A 242 6.77 31.25 8.21
N ARG A 243 6.58 32.27 9.05
CA ARG A 243 6.26 33.62 8.56
C ARG A 243 7.42 34.27 7.79
N HIS A 244 8.67 34.03 8.17
CA HIS A 244 9.82 34.62 7.50
C HIS A 244 10.13 33.91 6.19
N ALA A 245 9.93 32.58 6.10
CA ALA A 245 10.14 31.81 4.88
C ALA A 245 9.21 32.25 3.74
N ASP A 246 7.97 32.61 4.06
CA ASP A 246 6.96 32.99 3.07
C ASP A 246 7.02 34.47 2.66
N ASN A 247 7.49 35.36 3.56
CA ASN A 247 7.36 36.81 3.38
C ASN A 247 8.69 37.56 3.18
N ILE A 248 9.84 36.91 3.40
CA ILE A 248 11.16 37.54 3.24
C ILE A 248 11.87 36.99 2.01
N GLN A 249 12.44 37.90 1.21
CA GLN A 249 13.25 37.52 0.05
C GLN A 249 14.52 36.80 0.51
N LYS A 250 14.77 35.63 -0.09
CA LYS A 250 15.93 34.78 0.19
C LYS A 250 17.19 35.39 -0.43
N LYS A 251 18.28 35.49 0.35
CA LYS A 251 19.60 35.90 -0.16
C LYS A 251 20.41 34.71 -0.66
N SER A 252 20.23 33.54 -0.02
CA SER A 252 20.80 32.25 -0.41
C SER A 252 19.71 31.19 -0.59
N THR A 253 20.02 30.10 -1.31
CA THR A 253 19.09 28.98 -1.53
C THR A 253 18.70 28.26 -0.23
N ASP A 254 19.56 28.31 0.79
CA ASP A 254 19.33 27.65 2.09
C ASP A 254 18.65 28.58 3.12
N ASP A 255 18.41 29.84 2.77
CA ASP A 255 17.77 30.79 3.68
C ASP A 255 16.34 30.37 3.99
N PHE A 256 16.01 30.38 5.28
CA PHE A 256 14.69 30.01 5.82
C PHE A 256 14.23 28.59 5.48
N ILE A 257 15.17 27.68 5.17
CA ILE A 257 14.91 26.25 5.02
C ILE A 257 15.54 25.49 6.20
N ASP A 258 14.75 24.66 6.87
CA ASP A 258 15.24 23.73 7.89
C ASP A 258 14.80 22.30 7.56
N LYS A 259 15.73 21.50 7.03
CA LYS A 259 15.47 20.10 6.65
C LYS A 259 15.19 19.19 7.86
N HIS A 260 15.50 19.64 9.08
CA HIS A 260 15.32 18.87 10.31
C HIS A 260 14.15 19.42 11.17
N ILE A 261 13.24 20.21 10.57
CA ILE A 261 12.10 20.77 11.31
C ILE A 261 11.17 19.67 11.85
N ALA A 262 11.07 18.54 11.14
CA ALA A 262 10.27 17.39 11.56
C ALA A 262 10.74 16.79 12.90
N GLU A 263 12.06 16.69 13.12
CA GLU A 263 12.62 16.20 14.39
C GLU A 263 12.22 17.10 15.57
N LEU A 264 12.23 18.42 15.37
CA LEU A 264 11.81 19.37 16.40
C LEU A 264 10.33 19.18 16.75
N ILE A 265 9.46 19.10 15.74
CA ILE A 265 8.01 18.91 15.93
C ILE A 265 7.71 17.55 16.57
N PHE A 266 8.42 16.50 16.17
CA PHE A 266 8.27 15.17 16.75
C PHE A 266 8.53 15.16 18.26
N TYR A 267 9.63 15.76 18.72
CA TYR A 267 9.91 15.82 20.16
C TYR A 267 8.96 16.75 20.94
N MET A 268 8.32 17.73 20.28
CA MET A 268 7.23 18.47 20.90
C MET A 268 5.99 17.58 21.12
N GLU A 269 5.64 16.75 20.14
CA GLU A 269 4.52 15.81 20.29
C GLU A 269 4.80 14.71 21.32
N GLU A 270 6.06 14.24 21.44
CA GLU A 270 6.50 13.37 22.54
C GLU A 270 6.21 13.99 23.92
N LEU A 271 6.64 15.23 24.14
CA LEU A 271 6.39 15.93 25.40
C LEU A 271 4.89 16.12 25.66
N ARG A 272 4.11 16.44 24.62
CA ARG A 272 2.64 16.53 24.71
C ARG A 272 2.03 15.18 25.06
N ALA A 273 2.52 14.08 24.48
CA ALA A 273 2.07 12.72 24.78
C ALA A 273 2.38 12.33 26.23
N HIS A 274 3.57 12.67 26.75
CA HIS A 274 3.94 12.43 28.15
C HIS A 274 3.00 13.15 29.12
N VAL A 275 2.67 14.42 28.86
CA VAL A 275 1.72 15.18 29.70
C VAL A 275 0.32 14.55 29.67
N ARG A 276 -0.16 14.09 28.50
CA ARG A 276 -1.47 13.41 28.40
C ARG A 276 -1.48 12.06 29.10
N LYS A 277 -0.44 11.25 28.91
CA LYS A 277 -0.34 9.89 29.45
C LYS A 277 -0.12 9.88 30.96
N TYR A 278 0.72 10.79 31.46
CA TYR A 278 1.13 10.85 32.87
C TYR A 278 0.52 12.05 33.60
N GLY A 279 -0.58 12.62 33.09
CA GLY A 279 -1.33 13.70 33.74
C GLY A 279 -1.63 13.45 35.22
N PRO A 280 -2.09 12.25 35.63
CA PRO A 280 -2.31 11.93 37.05
C PRO A 280 -1.07 12.06 37.93
N VAL A 281 0.13 11.80 37.40
CA VAL A 281 1.41 11.96 38.13
C VAL A 281 1.65 13.43 38.45
N MET A 282 1.40 14.31 37.47
CA MET A 282 1.52 15.76 37.66
C MET A 282 0.45 16.27 38.64
N GLN A 283 -0.80 15.84 38.48
CA GLN A 283 -1.91 16.21 39.36
C GLN A 283 -1.60 15.84 40.82
N ARG A 284 -1.17 14.60 41.07
CA ARG A 284 -0.81 14.12 42.41
C ARG A 284 0.27 15.00 43.05
N TYR A 285 1.34 15.28 42.32
CA TYR A 285 2.45 16.09 42.83
C TYR A 285 2.01 17.51 43.20
N TYR A 286 1.25 18.17 42.32
CA TYR A 286 0.84 19.56 42.55
C TYR A 286 -0.31 19.70 43.55
N VAL A 287 -1.18 18.70 43.71
CA VAL A 287 -2.16 18.66 44.81
C VAL A 287 -1.44 18.63 46.16
N GLN A 288 -0.39 17.82 46.32
CA GLN A 288 0.42 17.78 47.53
C GLN A 288 1.16 19.10 47.78
N TYR A 289 1.65 19.72 46.70
CA TYR A 289 2.34 21.02 46.78
C TYR A 289 1.39 22.12 47.28
N LEU A 290 0.19 22.18 46.69
CA LEU A 290 -0.85 23.15 47.02
C LEU A 290 -1.31 23.01 48.48
N SER A 291 -1.70 21.80 48.89
CA SER A 291 -2.24 21.59 50.24
C SER A 291 -1.19 21.60 51.35
N GLY A 292 0.03 21.15 51.04
CA GLY A 292 1.10 20.99 52.03
C GLY A 292 2.01 22.20 52.19
N PHE A 293 2.45 22.83 51.10
CA PHE A 293 3.43 23.92 51.13
C PHE A 293 2.80 25.28 50.84
N ASP A 294 2.14 25.41 49.68
CA ASP A 294 1.62 26.71 49.22
C ASP A 294 0.57 27.28 50.18
N ALA A 295 -0.32 26.43 50.70
CA ALA A 295 -1.31 26.84 51.69
C ALA A 295 -0.68 27.39 52.97
N VAL A 296 0.41 26.79 53.44
CA VAL A 296 1.09 27.20 54.67
C VAL A 296 1.77 28.55 54.49
N VAL A 297 2.56 28.69 53.41
CA VAL A 297 3.30 29.94 53.13
C VAL A 297 2.36 31.08 52.78
N LEU A 298 1.28 30.82 52.02
CA LEU A 298 0.26 31.83 51.75
C LEU A 298 -0.43 32.28 53.03
N ASN A 299 -0.83 31.35 53.90
CA ASN A 299 -1.48 31.70 55.16
C ASN A 299 -0.54 32.55 56.05
N GLU A 300 0.73 32.18 56.18
CA GLU A 300 1.71 32.97 56.93
C GLU A 300 1.84 34.40 56.37
N LEU A 301 1.91 34.56 55.05
CA LEU A 301 2.03 35.87 54.42
C LEU A 301 0.76 36.72 54.63
N VAL A 302 -0.42 36.11 54.53
CA VAL A 302 -1.72 36.78 54.74
C VAL A 302 -1.87 37.26 56.18
N GLN A 303 -1.46 36.45 57.17
CA GLN A 303 -1.52 36.84 58.60
C GLN A 303 -0.58 38.00 58.95
N ASN A 304 0.50 38.17 58.19
CA ASN A 304 1.48 39.25 58.38
C ASN A 304 1.07 40.59 57.73
N LEU A 305 -0.08 40.67 57.06
CA LEU A 305 -0.59 41.91 56.48
C LEU A 305 -1.21 42.80 57.55
N SER A 306 -0.65 44.00 57.76
CA SER A 306 -1.10 44.92 58.80
C SER A 306 -2.44 45.61 58.53
N VAL A 307 -2.81 45.76 57.25
CA VAL A 307 -4.07 46.39 56.80
C VAL A 307 -4.57 45.65 55.57
N CYS A 308 -5.74 45.03 55.67
CA CYS A 308 -6.43 44.37 54.56
C CYS A 308 -7.94 44.65 54.67
N PRO A 309 -8.60 45.18 53.63
CA PRO A 309 -10.06 45.30 53.63
C PRO A 309 -10.75 43.93 53.58
N GLU A 310 -12.04 43.91 53.91
CA GLU A 310 -12.83 42.68 54.10
C GLU A 310 -12.91 41.85 52.81
N ASP A 311 -13.14 42.48 51.66
CA ASP A 311 -13.28 41.80 50.36
C ASP A 311 -11.99 41.07 49.94
N GLU A 312 -10.83 41.72 50.07
CA GLU A 312 -9.53 41.11 49.80
C GLU A 312 -9.20 39.98 50.79
N SER A 313 -9.59 40.15 52.07
CA SER A 313 -9.38 39.15 53.12
C SER A 313 -10.21 37.88 52.87
N ILE A 314 -11.46 38.04 52.41
CA ILE A 314 -12.34 36.92 52.02
C ILE A 314 -11.71 36.12 50.87
N ILE A 315 -11.22 36.80 49.83
CA ILE A 315 -10.59 36.15 48.67
C ILE A 315 -9.33 35.38 49.10
N MET A 316 -8.45 36.00 49.88
CA MET A 316 -7.21 35.36 50.34
C MET A 316 -7.47 34.16 51.26
N SER A 317 -8.47 34.25 52.14
CA SER A 317 -8.88 33.14 53.00
C SER A 317 -9.49 31.99 52.18
N SER A 318 -10.26 32.31 51.14
CA SER A 318 -10.81 31.34 50.20
C SER A 318 -9.71 30.54 49.48
N PHE A 319 -8.60 31.17 49.11
CA PHE A 319 -7.44 30.47 48.52
C PHE A 319 -6.87 29.42 49.46
N VAL A 320 -6.60 29.79 50.72
CA VAL A 320 -6.05 28.86 51.73
C VAL A 320 -7.02 27.70 52.00
N ASN A 321 -8.32 27.99 52.16
CA ASN A 321 -9.34 26.96 52.37
C ASN A 321 -9.43 25.99 51.19
N THR A 322 -9.41 26.53 49.97
CA THR A 322 -9.44 25.70 48.75
C THR A 322 -8.22 24.79 48.68
N MET A 323 -7.02 25.32 48.89
CA MET A 323 -5.79 24.52 48.82
C MET A 323 -5.68 23.47 49.93
N THR A 324 -6.03 23.80 51.17
CA THR A 324 -5.99 22.84 52.29
C THR A 324 -7.02 21.72 52.18
N SER A 325 -8.12 21.94 51.45
CA SER A 325 -9.13 20.91 51.19
C SER A 325 -8.66 19.84 50.20
N LEU A 326 -7.57 20.07 49.46
CA LEU A 326 -7.09 19.15 48.44
C LEU A 326 -6.33 17.96 49.05
N SER A 327 -6.60 16.77 48.53
CA SER A 327 -5.92 15.54 48.93
C SER A 327 -5.59 14.64 47.74
N VAL A 328 -4.55 13.82 47.89
CA VAL A 328 -4.14 12.84 46.88
C VAL A 328 -5.25 11.85 46.54
N LYS A 329 -6.14 11.56 47.51
CA LYS A 329 -7.26 10.65 47.32
C LYS A 329 -8.17 11.09 46.17
N GLN A 330 -8.40 12.39 46.00
CA GLN A 330 -9.22 12.94 44.92
C GLN A 330 -8.62 12.66 43.53
N VAL A 331 -7.29 12.62 43.44
CA VAL A 331 -6.58 12.26 42.19
C VAL A 331 -6.68 10.77 41.92
N GLU A 332 -6.56 9.93 42.96
CA GLU A 332 -6.73 8.47 42.85
C GLU A 332 -8.17 8.09 42.46
N ASP A 333 -9.15 8.84 42.96
CA ASP A 333 -10.58 8.70 42.63
C ASP A 333 -10.93 9.30 41.25
N GLY A 334 -9.98 9.99 40.59
CA GLY A 334 -10.17 10.59 39.27
C GLY A 334 -11.14 11.77 39.25
N GLU A 335 -11.21 12.54 40.34
CA GLU A 335 -12.06 13.72 40.42
C GLU A 335 -11.67 14.79 39.39
N VAL A 336 -12.67 15.47 38.85
CA VAL A 336 -12.47 16.61 37.95
C VAL A 336 -12.33 17.87 38.79
N PHE A 337 -11.11 18.36 38.90
CA PHE A 337 -10.80 19.62 39.58
C PHE A 337 -11.24 20.83 38.75
N ASP A 338 -11.64 21.92 39.43
CA ASP A 338 -11.95 23.21 38.78
C ASP A 338 -11.43 24.38 39.63
N PHE A 339 -10.36 25.00 39.17
CA PHE A 339 -9.75 26.17 39.81
C PHE A 339 -9.97 27.46 39.00
N ARG A 340 -10.92 27.49 38.05
CA ARG A 340 -11.22 28.70 37.27
C ARG A 340 -11.65 29.86 38.17
N GLY A 341 -12.45 29.57 39.19
CA GLY A 341 -12.86 30.55 40.22
C GLY A 341 -11.66 31.16 40.92
N LEU A 342 -10.78 30.31 41.48
CA LEU A 342 -9.55 30.73 42.18
C LEU A 342 -8.65 31.60 41.29
N ARG A 343 -8.43 31.19 40.03
CA ARG A 343 -7.61 31.96 39.08
C ARG A 343 -8.22 33.32 38.74
N LEU A 344 -9.54 33.39 38.56
CA LEU A 344 -10.24 34.65 38.29
C LEU A 344 -10.25 35.56 39.52
N ASP A 345 -10.40 35.00 40.72
CA ASP A 345 -10.33 35.75 41.97
C ASP A 345 -8.94 36.33 42.23
N TRP A 346 -7.87 35.62 41.85
CA TRP A 346 -6.52 36.21 41.86
C TRP A 346 -6.42 37.39 40.89
N PHE A 347 -7.02 37.29 39.70
CA PHE A 347 -7.04 38.40 38.75
C PHE A 347 -7.86 39.59 39.29
N ARG A 348 -9.00 39.34 39.96
CA ARG A 348 -9.76 40.38 40.68
C ARG A 348 -8.91 41.06 41.75
N LEU A 349 -8.22 40.26 42.57
CA LEU A 349 -7.36 40.78 43.63
C LEU A 349 -6.21 41.64 43.08
N GLN A 350 -5.59 41.25 41.96
CA GLN A 350 -4.63 42.10 41.26
C GLN A 350 -5.24 43.44 40.84
N ALA A 351 -6.45 43.45 40.30
CA ALA A 351 -7.14 44.69 39.92
C ALA A 351 -7.45 45.58 41.13
N TYR A 352 -7.88 45.00 42.25
CA TYR A 352 -8.19 45.76 43.47
C TYR A 352 -6.94 46.37 44.11
N THR A 353 -5.82 45.66 44.08
CA THR A 353 -4.58 46.04 44.77
C THR A 353 -3.58 46.83 43.90
N SER A 354 -3.84 46.97 42.60
CA SER A 354 -2.95 47.68 41.65
C SER A 354 -3.45 49.07 41.24
N VAL A 355 -4.65 49.48 41.66
CA VAL A 355 -5.13 50.85 41.41
C VAL A 355 -4.43 51.86 42.32
N SER A 356 -4.34 53.11 41.86
CA SER A 356 -3.75 54.19 42.68
C SER A 356 -4.54 54.38 43.98
N LYS A 357 -3.83 54.45 45.12
CA LYS A 357 -4.41 54.60 46.47
C LYS A 357 -5.25 53.39 46.96
N ALA A 358 -4.95 52.18 46.47
CA ALA A 358 -5.48 50.96 47.07
C ALA A 358 -5.09 50.86 48.55
N SER A 359 -5.99 50.35 49.40
CA SER A 359 -5.71 50.13 50.83
C SER A 359 -4.65 49.04 51.04
N LEU A 360 -4.63 48.02 50.17
CA LEU A 360 -3.57 47.03 50.07
C LEU A 360 -2.87 47.21 48.72
N GLY A 361 -1.66 47.77 48.71
CA GLY A 361 -0.90 48.04 47.48
C GLY A 361 -0.03 46.87 47.07
N LEU A 362 -0.26 46.28 45.89
CA LEU A 362 0.56 45.17 45.38
C LEU A 362 2.01 45.58 45.09
N ALA A 363 2.23 46.87 44.78
CA ALA A 363 3.57 47.43 44.56
C ALA A 363 4.45 47.34 45.81
N ASP A 364 3.86 47.47 47.00
CA ASP A 364 4.55 47.36 48.29
C ASP A 364 4.67 45.90 48.76
N HIS A 365 3.82 45.01 48.23
CA HIS A 365 3.76 43.58 48.56
C HIS A 365 4.09 42.67 47.37
N ARG A 366 5.22 42.92 46.70
CA ARG A 366 5.59 42.18 45.46
C ARG A 366 5.75 40.67 45.65
N GLU A 367 6.16 40.22 46.84
CA GLU A 367 6.33 38.81 47.15
C GLU A 367 5.00 38.05 47.18
N LEU A 368 3.90 38.68 47.63
CA LEU A 368 2.55 38.12 47.53
C LEU A 368 2.19 37.84 46.08
N GLY A 369 2.44 38.79 45.18
CA GLY A 369 2.16 38.62 43.75
C GLY A 369 2.98 37.50 43.10
N LYS A 370 4.28 37.41 43.41
CA LYS A 370 5.14 36.33 42.90
C LYS A 370 4.70 34.95 43.40
N MET A 371 4.38 34.85 44.69
CA MET A 371 3.90 33.61 45.29
C MET A 371 2.57 33.19 44.69
N MET A 372 1.59 34.10 44.59
CA MET A 372 0.29 33.80 43.98
C MET A 372 0.42 33.37 42.52
N ASN A 373 1.32 33.97 41.74
CA ASN A 373 1.57 33.52 40.36
C ASN A 373 2.12 32.08 40.30
N THR A 374 2.94 31.69 41.28
CA THR A 374 3.46 30.32 41.41
C THR A 374 2.32 29.36 41.76
N ILE A 375 1.47 29.74 42.72
CA ILE A 375 0.27 28.98 43.10
C ILE A 375 -0.68 28.80 41.91
N ILE A 376 -0.93 29.86 41.14
CA ILE A 376 -1.76 29.77 39.93
C ILE A 376 -1.17 28.78 38.93
N PHE A 377 0.15 28.79 38.72
CA PHE A 377 0.80 27.78 37.89
C PHE A 377 0.57 26.37 38.44
N HIS A 378 0.72 26.14 39.74
CA HIS A 378 0.44 24.85 40.38
C HIS A 378 -1.02 24.40 40.18
N THR A 379 -2.00 25.30 40.31
CA THR A 379 -3.41 24.95 40.02
C THR A 379 -3.61 24.49 38.58
N LYS A 380 -2.95 25.14 37.60
CA LYS A 380 -3.03 24.75 36.20
C LYS A 380 -2.44 23.37 35.93
N MET A 381 -1.45 22.94 36.72
CA MET A 381 -0.89 21.59 36.61
C MET A 381 -1.83 20.49 37.13
N VAL A 382 -2.92 20.88 37.78
CA VAL A 382 -3.96 19.97 38.26
C VAL A 382 -5.15 19.90 37.29
N ASP A 383 -5.77 21.04 36.97
CA ASP A 383 -7.02 21.06 36.20
C ASP A 383 -6.87 21.48 34.71
N SER A 384 -5.74 22.08 34.34
CA SER A 384 -5.60 22.80 33.05
C SER A 384 -4.46 22.28 32.17
N LEU A 385 -4.02 21.03 32.35
CA LEU A 385 -2.92 20.44 31.56
C LEU A 385 -3.20 20.49 30.06
N VAL A 386 -4.43 20.17 29.64
CA VAL A 386 -4.83 20.19 28.23
C VAL A 386 -4.80 21.61 27.65
N GLU A 387 -5.33 22.59 28.39
CA GLU A 387 -5.31 24.00 27.99
C GLU A 387 -3.87 24.53 27.90
N MET A 388 -3.01 24.14 28.84
CA MET A 388 -1.59 24.50 28.85
C MET A 388 -0.85 23.94 27.63
N LEU A 389 -1.16 22.72 27.18
CA LEU A 389 -0.59 22.19 25.94
C LEU A 389 -1.02 23.02 24.72
N VAL A 390 -2.29 23.46 24.65
CA VAL A 390 -2.77 24.34 23.57
C VAL A 390 -2.08 25.71 23.65
N GLU A 391 -1.94 26.28 24.84
CA GLU A 391 -1.30 27.60 25.04
C GLU A 391 0.17 27.61 24.57
N THR A 392 0.90 26.52 24.87
CA THR A 392 2.36 26.46 24.72
C THR A 392 2.85 25.76 23.46
N SER A 393 2.01 24.98 22.77
CA SER A 393 2.46 24.15 21.63
C SER A 393 1.45 24.03 20.48
N ASP A 394 0.42 24.86 20.43
CA ASP A 394 -0.45 24.90 19.25
C ASP A 394 0.27 25.55 18.05
N HIS A 395 0.11 24.91 16.89
CA HIS A 395 0.96 25.15 15.72
C HIS A 395 0.25 25.22 14.39
N TRP A 396 -0.83 24.47 14.20
CA TRP A 396 -1.44 24.29 12.89
C TRP A 396 -2.95 24.25 13.01
N CYS A 397 -3.63 25.07 12.21
CA CYS A 397 -5.05 24.88 11.94
C CYS A 397 -5.36 25.49 10.59
N TYR A 398 -5.48 24.68 9.52
CA TYR A 398 -6.46 24.80 8.42
C TYR A 398 -6.45 23.48 7.62
N ARG A 399 -7.61 22.80 7.52
CA ARG A 399 -7.86 21.53 6.77
C ARG A 399 -7.21 20.25 7.35
N SER A 400 -7.57 19.88 8.57
CA SER A 400 -6.96 18.77 9.32
C SER A 400 -7.20 17.36 8.75
N LEU A 401 -8.43 17.02 8.35
CA LEU A 401 -8.76 15.64 7.95
C LEU A 401 -8.09 15.21 6.63
N SER A 402 -8.18 16.04 5.57
CA SER A 402 -7.61 15.71 4.27
C SER A 402 -6.08 15.63 4.30
N LEU A 403 -5.43 16.52 5.08
CA LEU A 403 -3.98 16.49 5.24
C LEU A 403 -3.52 15.25 6.02
N CYS A 404 -4.23 14.90 7.10
CA CYS A 404 -3.93 13.69 7.88
C CYS A 404 -3.99 12.43 6.99
N ASN A 405 -5.07 12.26 6.23
CA ASN A 405 -5.20 11.14 5.30
C ASN A 405 -4.07 11.12 4.25
N MET A 406 -3.74 12.28 3.68
CA MET A 406 -2.69 12.40 2.67
C MET A 406 -1.30 12.05 3.23
N PHE A 407 -0.96 12.52 4.43
CA PHE A 407 0.34 12.19 5.04
C PHE A 407 0.48 10.70 5.33
N LEU A 408 -0.55 10.07 5.91
CA LEU A 408 -0.52 8.64 6.21
C LEU A 408 -0.43 7.78 4.93
N ASP A 409 -1.16 8.18 3.88
CA ASP A 409 -1.13 7.52 2.59
C ASP A 409 0.25 7.65 1.91
N GLU A 410 0.87 8.83 1.92
CA GLU A 410 2.21 9.03 1.34
C GLU A 410 3.31 8.31 2.13
N MET A 411 3.23 8.26 3.47
CA MET A 411 4.15 7.46 4.29
C MET A 411 4.04 5.97 3.94
N ALA A 412 2.83 5.44 3.83
CA ALA A 412 2.60 4.05 3.45
C ALA A 412 3.10 3.74 2.03
N LYS A 413 2.84 4.63 1.06
CA LYS A 413 3.35 4.50 -0.32
C LYS A 413 4.86 4.49 -0.39
N GLN A 414 5.53 5.34 0.40
CA GLN A 414 6.98 5.40 0.43
C GLN A 414 7.58 4.14 1.05
N ALA A 415 7.01 3.63 2.16
CA ALA A 415 7.41 2.35 2.73
C ALA A 415 7.22 1.20 1.74
N ARG A 416 6.06 1.14 1.06
CA ARG A 416 5.78 0.19 -0.02
C ARG A 416 6.80 0.27 -1.15
N ASN A 417 7.23 1.46 -1.56
CA ASN A 417 8.25 1.62 -2.61
C ASN A 417 9.59 1.05 -2.16
N LEU A 418 10.06 1.41 -0.97
CA LEU A 418 11.29 0.86 -0.39
C LEU A 418 11.25 -0.67 -0.29
N ILE A 419 10.12 -1.23 0.14
CA ILE A 419 9.91 -2.68 0.20
C ILE A 419 9.98 -3.30 -1.19
N THR A 420 9.38 -2.65 -2.20
CA THR A 420 9.42 -3.14 -3.59
C THR A 420 10.86 -3.18 -4.10
N ASP A 421 11.64 -2.13 -3.84
CA ASP A 421 13.04 -2.06 -4.26
C ASP A 421 13.89 -3.13 -3.55
N ILE A 422 13.66 -3.36 -2.25
CA ILE A 422 14.32 -4.45 -1.50
C ILE A 422 13.92 -5.81 -2.08
N CYS A 423 12.64 -6.03 -2.40
CA CYS A 423 12.20 -7.25 -3.05
C CYS A 423 12.88 -7.46 -4.39
N THR A 424 13.02 -6.43 -5.23
CA THR A 424 13.73 -6.52 -6.51
C THR A 424 15.20 -6.90 -6.33
N GLU A 425 15.87 -6.31 -5.34
CA GLU A 425 17.27 -6.66 -5.02
C GLU A 425 17.36 -8.13 -4.55
N GLN A 426 16.43 -8.58 -3.69
CA GLN A 426 16.38 -9.97 -3.21
C GLN A 426 16.01 -10.99 -4.29
N CYS A 427 15.14 -10.64 -5.23
CA CYS A 427 14.85 -11.46 -6.41
C CYS A 427 16.10 -11.61 -7.28
N THR A 428 16.90 -10.54 -7.44
CA THR A 428 18.17 -10.59 -8.17
C THR A 428 19.18 -11.51 -7.49
N LEU A 429 19.28 -11.47 -6.16
CA LEU A 429 20.13 -12.40 -5.39
C LEU A 429 19.64 -13.84 -5.50
N SER A 430 18.32 -14.05 -5.50
CA SER A 430 17.73 -15.39 -5.65
C SER A 430 17.94 -15.95 -7.07
N ASP A 431 17.85 -15.12 -8.12
CA ASP A 431 18.15 -15.53 -9.49
C ASP A 431 19.60 -16.04 -9.64
N GLN A 432 20.57 -15.41 -8.96
CA GLN A 432 21.97 -15.84 -9.00
C GLN A 432 22.19 -17.26 -8.46
N LEU A 433 21.25 -17.78 -7.66
CA LEU A 433 21.29 -19.13 -7.11
C LEU A 433 20.71 -20.19 -8.06
N LEU A 434 20.09 -19.78 -9.18
CA LEU A 434 19.50 -20.71 -10.12
C LEU A 434 20.54 -21.57 -10.85
N PRO A 435 20.24 -22.85 -11.15
CA PRO A 435 21.18 -23.77 -11.79
C PRO A 435 21.79 -23.28 -13.11
N LYS A 436 21.08 -22.41 -13.85
CA LYS A 436 21.52 -21.84 -15.13
C LYS A 436 22.88 -21.12 -15.02
N HIS A 437 23.20 -20.53 -13.87
CA HIS A 437 24.47 -19.83 -13.66
C HIS A 437 25.67 -20.76 -13.43
N CYS A 438 25.44 -22.04 -13.15
CA CYS A 438 26.49 -23.05 -12.95
C CYS A 438 27.09 -23.61 -14.26
N ALA A 439 26.47 -23.33 -15.42
CA ALA A 439 26.88 -23.89 -16.71
C ALA A 439 28.36 -23.62 -17.05
N LYS A 440 28.85 -22.40 -16.76
CA LYS A 440 30.26 -22.03 -17.01
C LYS A 440 31.22 -22.88 -16.17
N THR A 441 30.87 -23.16 -14.92
CA THR A 441 31.66 -23.99 -14.00
C THR A 441 31.76 -25.43 -14.51
N ILE A 442 30.64 -26.00 -14.96
CA ILE A 442 30.61 -27.37 -15.52
C ILE A 442 31.47 -27.42 -16.79
N SER A 443 31.29 -26.51 -17.74
CA SER A 443 32.06 -26.44 -18.99
C SER A 443 33.57 -26.33 -18.74
N GLN A 444 33.98 -25.50 -17.77
CA GLN A 444 35.39 -25.40 -17.38
C GLN A 444 35.93 -26.67 -16.74
N ALA A 445 35.14 -27.37 -15.91
CA ALA A 445 35.55 -28.62 -15.29
C ALA A 445 35.70 -29.77 -16.31
N VAL A 446 34.79 -29.85 -17.30
CA VAL A 446 34.85 -30.83 -18.39
C VAL A 446 36.06 -30.55 -19.30
N ASN A 447 36.26 -29.29 -19.71
CA ASN A 447 37.37 -28.90 -20.58
C ASN A 447 38.75 -28.99 -19.90
N LYS A 448 38.83 -28.93 -18.57
CA LYS A 448 40.09 -29.20 -17.84
C LYS A 448 40.47 -30.69 -17.85
N LYS A 449 39.51 -31.62 -18.01
CA LYS A 449 39.78 -33.06 -18.14
C LYS A 449 40.24 -33.46 -19.55
N SER A 450 39.86 -32.72 -20.59
CA SER A 450 40.36 -32.88 -21.96
C SER A 450 41.57 -31.96 -22.22
N LYS A 451 42.79 -32.48 -22.14
CA LYS A 451 44.02 -31.68 -22.38
C LYS A 451 44.01 -30.96 -23.75
N LYS A 452 43.67 -29.67 -23.76
CA LYS A 452 44.22 -28.65 -24.67
C LYS A 452 44.10 -27.27 -24.01
N GLN A 453 45.22 -26.78 -23.49
CA GLN A 453 45.37 -25.36 -23.19
C GLN A 453 45.36 -24.59 -24.51
N THR A 454 44.34 -23.78 -24.73
CA THR A 454 44.46 -22.55 -25.51
C THR A 454 43.85 -21.44 -24.67
N GLY A 455 44.72 -20.56 -24.18
CA GLY A 455 44.33 -19.44 -23.34
C GLY A 455 43.43 -18.46 -24.08
N LYS A 456 42.37 -18.04 -23.39
CA LYS A 456 41.81 -16.70 -23.52
C LYS A 456 41.75 -16.08 -22.13
N LYS A 457 42.68 -15.17 -21.84
CA LYS A 457 42.52 -14.16 -20.80
C LYS A 457 41.40 -13.22 -21.25
N GLY A 458 40.44 -12.93 -20.37
CA GLY A 458 39.58 -11.76 -20.53
C GLY A 458 38.08 -11.97 -20.42
N GLU A 459 37.59 -12.75 -19.43
CA GLU A 459 36.24 -12.53 -18.93
C GLU A 459 36.29 -12.38 -17.41
N PRO A 460 35.56 -11.40 -16.82
CA PRO A 460 35.50 -11.25 -15.38
C PRO A 460 34.97 -12.55 -14.75
N GLU A 461 35.68 -13.03 -13.73
CA GLU A 461 35.22 -14.12 -12.90
C GLU A 461 33.96 -13.61 -12.17
N ARG A 462 32.79 -14.20 -12.45
CA ARG A 462 31.55 -13.84 -11.75
C ARG A 462 31.75 -14.10 -10.27
N GLU A 463 31.48 -13.09 -9.44
CA GLU A 463 31.57 -13.21 -8.00
C GLU A 463 30.59 -14.30 -7.51
N LYS A 464 31.04 -15.09 -6.52
CA LYS A 464 30.20 -16.15 -5.97
C LYS A 464 29.09 -15.52 -5.09
N PRO A 465 27.85 -16.05 -5.14
CA PRO A 465 26.81 -15.63 -4.22
C PRO A 465 27.28 -15.69 -2.76
N GLY A 466 27.01 -14.64 -2.00
CA GLY A 466 27.45 -14.44 -0.62
C GLY A 466 28.61 -13.45 -0.47
N VAL A 467 29.34 -13.13 -1.55
CA VAL A 467 30.41 -12.12 -1.52
C VAL A 467 29.85 -10.73 -1.25
N GLU A 468 28.67 -10.41 -1.79
CA GLU A 468 27.97 -9.15 -1.56
C GLU A 468 27.63 -8.92 -0.07
N SER A 469 27.49 -10.01 0.69
CA SER A 469 27.20 -10.00 2.13
C SER A 469 28.47 -9.91 3.00
N MET A 470 29.66 -10.14 2.44
CA MET A 470 30.95 -10.08 3.17
C MET A 470 31.41 -8.63 3.38
N ARG A 471 30.77 -7.94 4.32
CA ARG A 471 31.05 -6.53 4.60
C ARG A 471 32.41 -6.33 5.26
N LYS A 472 33.26 -5.52 4.62
CA LYS A 472 34.58 -5.11 5.16
C LYS A 472 34.49 -3.94 6.13
N ASN A 473 33.66 -2.94 5.82
CA ASN A 473 33.51 -1.73 6.63
C ASN A 473 32.07 -1.16 6.48
N ARG A 474 31.48 -0.67 7.58
CA ARG A 474 30.13 -0.06 7.59
C ARG A 474 30.07 1.29 6.86
N LEU A 475 31.20 1.97 6.67
CA LEU A 475 31.27 3.21 5.86
C LEU A 475 31.01 2.95 4.37
N LEU A 476 31.16 1.72 3.90
CA LEU A 476 30.81 1.30 2.55
C LEU A 476 29.31 0.98 2.52
N VAL A 477 28.49 2.01 2.29
CA VAL A 477 27.04 1.90 2.29
C VAL A 477 26.55 1.38 0.94
N THR A 478 26.06 0.14 0.93
CA THR A 478 25.47 -0.50 -0.26
C THR A 478 24.09 0.08 -0.59
N ASN A 479 23.52 -0.27 -1.76
CA ASN A 479 22.13 0.10 -2.06
C ASN A 479 21.16 -0.49 -1.03
N LEU A 480 21.34 -1.78 -0.72
CA LEU A 480 20.52 -2.51 0.24
C LEU A 480 20.60 -1.90 1.66
N ASP A 481 21.77 -1.38 2.07
CA ASP A 481 21.91 -0.63 3.33
C ASP A 481 21.05 0.63 3.38
N LYS A 482 21.05 1.41 2.29
CA LYS A 482 20.26 2.65 2.21
C LYS A 482 18.77 2.33 2.29
N LEU A 483 18.33 1.31 1.54
CA LEU A 483 16.93 0.89 1.52
C LEU A 483 16.48 0.38 2.88
N HIS A 484 17.24 -0.51 3.53
CA HIS A 484 16.89 -1.01 4.87
C HIS A 484 16.85 0.10 5.92
N THR A 485 17.83 1.01 5.91
CA THR A 485 17.86 2.13 6.87
C THR A 485 16.66 3.06 6.66
N ALA A 486 16.37 3.42 5.41
CA ALA A 486 15.21 4.26 5.09
C ALA A 486 13.88 3.58 5.48
N LEU A 487 13.78 2.26 5.26
CA LEU A 487 12.59 1.49 5.62
C LEU A 487 12.40 1.43 7.14
N SER A 488 13.46 1.16 7.91
CA SER A 488 13.36 1.07 9.37
C SER A 488 12.96 2.40 10.02
N GLU A 489 13.53 3.51 9.55
CA GLU A 489 13.21 4.86 10.05
C GLU A 489 11.75 5.25 9.75
N LEU A 490 11.27 4.92 8.55
CA LEU A 490 9.89 5.20 8.17
C LEU A 490 8.90 4.27 8.89
N CYS A 491 9.22 2.98 9.03
CA CYS A 491 8.40 2.03 9.78
C CYS A 491 8.32 2.39 11.27
N PHE A 492 9.40 2.92 11.86
CA PHE A 492 9.35 3.50 13.20
C PHE A 492 8.25 4.58 13.28
N SER A 493 8.20 5.49 12.31
CA SER A 493 7.17 6.55 12.27
C SER A 493 5.75 6.01 12.05
N ILE A 494 5.57 4.97 11.22
CA ILE A 494 4.26 4.34 10.97
C ILE A 494 3.76 3.58 12.21
N ASN A 495 4.67 2.92 12.94
CA ASN A 495 4.34 2.11 14.11
C ASN A 495 4.36 2.92 15.43
N TYR A 496 4.81 4.17 15.38
CA TYR A 496 5.01 5.02 16.55
C TYR A 496 3.74 5.18 17.41
N VAL A 497 2.59 5.38 16.76
CA VAL A 497 1.29 5.50 17.44
C VAL A 497 0.28 4.52 16.84
N PRO A 498 -0.51 3.79 17.67
CA PRO A 498 -1.50 2.85 17.16
C PRO A 498 -2.60 3.53 16.34
N ASN A 499 -3.11 4.67 16.81
CA ASN A 499 -4.11 5.49 16.15
C ASN A 499 -4.01 6.95 16.62
N MET A 500 -4.59 7.86 15.85
CA MET A 500 -4.71 9.26 16.22
C MET A 500 -6.13 9.76 15.95
N MET A 501 -6.63 10.62 16.84
CA MET A 501 -7.95 11.23 16.71
C MET A 501 -7.82 12.65 16.16
N VAL A 502 -8.41 12.91 15.00
CA VAL A 502 -8.43 14.23 14.36
C VAL A 502 -9.88 14.59 14.08
N TRP A 503 -10.41 15.62 14.75
CA TRP A 503 -11.82 16.02 14.64
C TRP A 503 -12.79 14.84 14.81
N GLU A 504 -12.67 14.10 15.92
CA GLU A 504 -13.48 12.91 16.22
C GLU A 504 -13.33 11.74 15.22
N HIS A 505 -12.46 11.83 14.21
CA HIS A 505 -12.16 10.74 13.29
C HIS A 505 -10.89 10.01 13.73
N THR A 506 -10.95 8.69 13.78
CA THR A 506 -9.81 7.84 14.17
C THR A 506 -9.05 7.39 12.93
N PHE A 507 -7.76 7.70 12.88
CA PHE A 507 -6.85 7.26 11.82
C PHE A 507 -5.87 6.23 12.37
N THR A 508 -5.69 5.12 11.64
CA THR A 508 -4.83 4.01 12.03
C THR A 508 -3.70 3.84 11.00
N PRO A 509 -2.48 4.37 11.24
CA PRO A 509 -1.41 4.43 10.24
C PRO A 509 -1.04 3.08 9.60
N ARG A 510 -0.96 2.01 10.41
CA ARG A 510 -0.59 0.66 9.94
C ARG A 510 -1.54 0.08 8.89
N GLU A 511 -2.83 0.43 8.92
CA GLU A 511 -3.81 -0.08 7.95
C GLU A 511 -3.56 0.46 6.53
N TYR A 512 -3.05 1.69 6.42
CA TYR A 512 -2.63 2.24 5.14
C TYR A 512 -1.49 1.42 4.55
N LEU A 513 -0.51 1.03 5.37
CA LEU A 513 0.59 0.17 4.93
C LEU A 513 0.07 -1.21 4.51
N THR A 514 -0.74 -1.88 5.33
CA THR A 514 -1.33 -3.18 5.01
C THR A 514 -2.04 -3.18 3.64
N SER A 515 -2.92 -2.20 3.41
CA SER A 515 -3.66 -2.07 2.15
C SER A 515 -2.73 -1.86 0.95
N HIS A 516 -1.71 -1.01 1.09
CA HIS A 516 -0.72 -0.78 0.02
C HIS A 516 0.15 -2.00 -0.26
N LEU A 517 0.47 -2.81 0.75
CA LEU A 517 1.23 -4.05 0.59
C LEU A 517 0.43 -5.10 -0.16
N GLU A 518 -0.86 -5.29 0.15
CA GLU A 518 -1.75 -6.20 -0.59
C GLU A 518 -1.79 -5.83 -2.08
N ILE A 519 -2.12 -4.57 -2.39
CA ILE A 519 -2.23 -4.08 -3.76
C ILE A 519 -0.89 -4.21 -4.51
N ARG A 520 0.22 -3.88 -3.85
CA ARG A 520 1.55 -3.97 -4.46
C ARG A 520 1.95 -5.41 -4.71
N PHE A 521 1.71 -6.31 -3.76
CA PHE A 521 2.11 -7.70 -3.91
C PHE A 521 1.34 -8.37 -5.06
N THR A 522 0.03 -8.16 -5.16
CA THR A 522 -0.78 -8.61 -6.32
C THR A 522 -0.20 -8.11 -7.65
N LYS A 523 0.08 -6.80 -7.74
CA LYS A 523 0.67 -6.21 -8.96
C LYS A 523 2.05 -6.75 -9.29
N SER A 524 2.89 -6.99 -8.28
CA SER A 524 4.22 -7.55 -8.47
C SER A 524 4.16 -9.00 -8.95
N ILE A 525 3.27 -9.85 -8.42
CA ILE A 525 3.12 -11.24 -8.87
C ILE A 525 2.73 -11.30 -10.36
N VAL A 526 1.69 -10.55 -10.75
CA VAL A 526 1.24 -10.49 -12.15
C VAL A 526 2.32 -9.88 -13.04
N GLY A 527 2.99 -8.81 -12.59
CA GLY A 527 4.10 -8.19 -13.31
C GLY A 527 5.28 -9.14 -13.54
N MET A 528 5.67 -9.90 -12.50
CA MET A 528 6.76 -10.89 -12.59
C MET A 528 6.41 -12.11 -13.45
N THR A 529 5.13 -12.32 -13.76
CA THR A 529 4.71 -13.36 -14.72
C THR A 529 5.15 -13.02 -16.14
N MET A 530 5.48 -11.75 -16.43
CA MET A 530 6.01 -11.28 -17.71
C MET A 530 5.19 -11.72 -18.93
N TYR A 531 3.87 -11.84 -18.75
CA TYR A 531 2.99 -12.33 -19.81
C TYR A 531 2.81 -11.28 -20.90
N ASN A 532 3.08 -11.67 -22.14
CA ASN A 532 2.85 -10.84 -23.31
C ASN A 532 2.12 -11.63 -24.40
N GLN A 533 0.86 -11.25 -24.65
CA GLN A 533 0.00 -11.92 -25.63
C GLN A 533 0.54 -11.81 -27.08
N ALA A 534 1.25 -10.73 -27.41
CA ALA A 534 1.75 -10.51 -28.77
C ALA A 534 2.97 -11.39 -29.09
N THR A 535 3.88 -11.56 -28.12
CA THR A 535 5.10 -12.38 -28.27
C THR A 535 4.90 -13.82 -27.82
N GLN A 536 3.77 -14.13 -27.17
CA GLN A 536 3.49 -15.42 -26.52
C GLN A 536 4.56 -15.79 -25.47
N GLU A 537 5.14 -14.78 -24.82
CA GLU A 537 6.13 -14.95 -23.75
C GLU A 537 5.45 -14.99 -22.38
N ILE A 538 5.95 -15.84 -21.50
CA ILE A 538 5.56 -15.93 -20.10
C ILE A 538 6.78 -16.36 -19.28
N ALA A 539 6.86 -15.96 -18.01
CA ALA A 539 7.91 -16.40 -17.11
C ALA A 539 7.79 -17.91 -16.83
N LYS A 540 8.93 -18.57 -16.62
CA LYS A 540 8.96 -19.96 -16.17
C LYS A 540 8.36 -20.07 -14.76
N PRO A 541 7.48 -21.05 -14.50
CA PRO A 541 6.91 -21.26 -13.17
C PRO A 541 7.95 -21.31 -12.04
N SER A 542 9.10 -21.96 -12.25
CA SER A 542 10.17 -22.05 -11.24
C SER A 542 10.84 -20.71 -10.93
N GLU A 543 11.07 -19.87 -11.94
CA GLU A 543 11.64 -18.53 -11.78
C GLU A 543 10.65 -17.57 -11.11
N LEU A 544 9.37 -17.66 -11.48
CA LEU A 544 8.29 -16.90 -10.83
C LEU A 544 8.16 -17.31 -9.36
N LEU A 545 8.09 -18.61 -9.05
CA LEU A 545 7.98 -19.11 -7.68
C LEU A 545 9.18 -18.69 -6.83
N THR A 546 10.39 -18.73 -7.38
CA THR A 546 11.62 -18.27 -6.70
C THR A 546 11.50 -16.78 -6.34
N SER A 547 11.01 -15.96 -7.27
CA SER A 547 10.81 -14.53 -7.05
C SER A 547 9.69 -14.25 -6.03
N VAL A 548 8.58 -15.00 -6.08
CA VAL A 548 7.48 -14.88 -5.10
C VAL A 548 7.96 -15.24 -3.70
N ARG A 549 8.75 -16.30 -3.53
CA ARG A 549 9.34 -16.69 -2.24
C ARG A 549 10.30 -15.63 -1.69
N ALA A 550 11.13 -15.03 -2.54
CA ALA A 550 11.99 -13.90 -2.15
C ALA A 550 11.14 -12.70 -1.68
N TYR A 551 10.08 -12.38 -2.41
CA TYR A 551 9.12 -11.31 -2.07
C TYR A 551 8.46 -11.57 -0.71
N MET A 552 7.98 -12.79 -0.47
CA MET A 552 7.38 -13.20 0.81
C MET A 552 8.38 -13.10 1.96
N THR A 553 9.65 -13.45 1.74
CA THR A 553 10.69 -13.34 2.77
C THR A 553 10.89 -11.89 3.23
N VAL A 554 10.94 -10.95 2.28
CA VAL A 554 11.04 -9.52 2.60
C VAL A 554 9.78 -9.02 3.32
N LEU A 555 8.61 -9.39 2.82
CA LEU A 555 7.33 -9.00 3.43
C LEU A 555 7.19 -9.55 4.85
N GLN A 556 7.61 -10.80 5.11
CA GLN A 556 7.61 -11.38 6.45
C GLN A 556 8.48 -10.58 7.41
N SER A 557 9.61 -10.05 6.94
CA SER A 557 10.50 -9.24 7.77
C SER A 557 9.88 -7.92 8.25
N ILE A 558 8.77 -7.47 7.64
CA ILE A 558 8.07 -6.23 8.01
C ILE A 558 7.42 -6.33 9.40
N GLU A 559 7.05 -7.53 9.83
CA GLU A 559 6.52 -7.77 11.19
C GLU A 559 7.51 -7.38 12.30
N ASN A 560 8.82 -7.36 12.00
CA ASN A 560 9.84 -6.91 12.94
C ASN A 560 9.78 -5.40 13.20
N TYR A 561 9.19 -4.62 12.29
CA TYR A 561 9.18 -3.15 12.37
C TYR A 561 7.79 -2.59 12.68
N VAL A 562 6.73 -3.21 12.16
CA VAL A 562 5.35 -2.73 12.30
C VAL A 562 4.46 -3.88 12.79
N GLN A 563 3.58 -3.60 13.74
CA GLN A 563 2.62 -4.56 14.28
C GLN A 563 1.47 -4.82 13.27
N ILE A 564 1.77 -5.57 12.21
CA ILE A 564 0.87 -6.00 11.12
C ILE A 564 0.93 -7.53 11.03
N ASP A 565 -0.18 -8.16 10.68
CA ASP A 565 -0.24 -9.59 10.37
C ASP A 565 0.00 -9.78 8.86
N ILE A 566 1.23 -10.16 8.49
CA ILE A 566 1.57 -10.39 7.08
C ILE A 566 0.99 -11.71 6.55
N THR A 567 0.68 -12.65 7.45
CA THR A 567 0.09 -13.94 7.07
C THR A 567 -1.28 -13.71 6.45
N ARG A 568 -2.06 -12.77 7.01
CA ARG A 568 -3.33 -12.34 6.40
C ARG A 568 -3.15 -11.70 5.02
N VAL A 569 -2.11 -10.88 4.84
CA VAL A 569 -1.78 -10.29 3.52
C VAL A 569 -1.45 -11.38 2.51
N PHE A 570 -0.67 -12.40 2.88
CA PHE A 570 -0.38 -13.54 2.01
C PHE A 570 -1.63 -14.33 1.67
N ASN A 571 -2.48 -14.63 2.65
CA ASN A 571 -3.72 -15.36 2.41
C ASN A 571 -4.64 -14.60 1.46
N ASN A 572 -4.78 -13.28 1.63
CA ASN A 572 -5.62 -12.45 0.76
C ASN A 572 -5.10 -12.44 -0.69
N VAL A 573 -3.80 -12.24 -0.88
CA VAL A 573 -3.22 -12.09 -2.22
C VAL A 573 -3.07 -13.44 -2.92
N LEU A 574 -2.42 -14.42 -2.30
CA LEU A 574 -2.08 -15.70 -2.93
C LEU A 574 -3.33 -16.53 -3.22
N LEU A 575 -4.32 -16.54 -2.31
CA LEU A 575 -5.55 -17.29 -2.55
C LEU A 575 -6.34 -16.72 -3.74
N GLN A 576 -6.40 -15.40 -3.89
CA GLN A 576 -7.04 -14.78 -5.05
C GLN A 576 -6.34 -15.14 -6.36
N GLN A 577 -5.00 -15.23 -6.35
CA GLN A 577 -4.22 -15.62 -7.54
C GLN A 577 -4.53 -17.04 -8.03
N THR A 578 -5.10 -17.92 -7.18
CA THR A 578 -5.54 -19.26 -7.59
C THR A 578 -6.84 -19.27 -8.39
N GLN A 579 -7.64 -18.20 -8.33
CA GLN A 579 -8.92 -18.08 -9.03
C GLN A 579 -8.71 -17.64 -10.49
N HIS A 580 -9.74 -17.70 -11.33
CA HIS A 580 -9.65 -17.25 -12.73
C HIS A 580 -9.56 -15.72 -12.88
N LEU A 581 -10.19 -14.98 -11.95
CA LEU A 581 -10.12 -13.53 -11.79
C LEU A 581 -9.95 -13.20 -10.30
N ASP A 582 -9.29 -12.08 -9.99
CA ASP A 582 -9.13 -11.60 -8.63
C ASP A 582 -10.39 -10.88 -8.10
N SER A 583 -10.36 -10.34 -6.87
CA SER A 583 -11.51 -9.63 -6.30
C SER A 583 -11.87 -8.32 -7.04
N HIS A 584 -11.00 -7.81 -7.90
CA HIS A 584 -11.20 -6.62 -8.71
C HIS A 584 -11.65 -6.96 -10.14
N GLY A 585 -11.74 -8.24 -10.49
CA GLY A 585 -12.06 -8.69 -11.84
C GLY A 585 -10.88 -8.70 -12.80
N GLU A 586 -9.65 -8.63 -12.29
CA GLU A 586 -8.41 -8.63 -13.08
C GLU A 586 -7.88 -10.07 -13.28
N PRO A 587 -7.15 -10.33 -14.38
CA PRO A 587 -6.57 -11.65 -14.64
C PRO A 587 -5.48 -12.00 -13.62
N THR A 588 -5.48 -13.27 -13.23
CA THR A 588 -4.55 -13.86 -12.26
C THR A 588 -3.51 -14.72 -12.96
N ILE A 589 -2.47 -15.14 -12.24
CA ILE A 589 -1.50 -16.10 -12.78
C ILE A 589 -2.17 -17.42 -13.23
N THR A 590 -3.23 -17.87 -12.56
CA THR A 590 -4.00 -19.05 -12.98
C THR A 590 -4.55 -18.89 -14.40
N SER A 591 -5.23 -17.79 -14.70
CA SER A 591 -5.81 -17.59 -16.04
C SER A 591 -4.74 -17.35 -17.10
N LEU A 592 -3.66 -16.64 -16.76
CA LEU A 592 -2.54 -16.40 -17.67
C LEU A 592 -1.81 -17.69 -18.06
N TYR A 593 -1.37 -18.50 -17.09
CA TYR A 593 -0.73 -19.78 -17.38
C TYR A 593 -1.66 -20.76 -18.08
N THR A 594 -2.93 -20.84 -17.65
CA THR A 594 -3.91 -21.72 -18.29
C THR A 594 -4.09 -21.37 -19.77
N ASN A 595 -4.22 -20.08 -20.09
CA ASN A 595 -4.30 -19.62 -21.47
C ASN A 595 -3.02 -19.94 -22.25
N TRP A 596 -1.85 -19.65 -21.68
CA TRP A 596 -0.57 -19.86 -22.36
C TRP A 596 -0.30 -21.34 -22.67
N TYR A 597 -0.55 -22.25 -21.72
CA TYR A 597 -0.36 -23.69 -21.95
C TYR A 597 -1.27 -24.22 -23.07
N LEU A 598 -2.51 -23.72 -23.16
CA LEU A 598 -3.48 -24.13 -24.19
C LEU A 598 -3.16 -23.52 -25.56
N GLU A 599 -3.06 -22.20 -25.63
CA GLU A 599 -2.97 -21.44 -26.88
C GLU A 599 -1.55 -21.38 -27.46
N THR A 600 -0.53 -21.59 -26.62
CA THR A 600 0.88 -21.58 -27.05
C THR A 600 1.43 -23.00 -27.03
N LEU A 601 1.66 -23.62 -25.87
CA LEU A 601 2.37 -24.90 -25.79
C LEU A 601 1.62 -26.04 -26.52
N LEU A 602 0.39 -26.35 -26.11
CA LEU A 602 -0.38 -27.48 -26.66
C LEU A 602 -0.83 -27.25 -28.11
N ARG A 603 -1.02 -26.00 -28.52
CA ARG A 603 -1.27 -25.65 -29.92
C ARG A 603 -0.07 -25.97 -30.81
N GLN A 604 1.15 -25.67 -30.34
CA GLN A 604 2.37 -26.01 -31.09
C GLN A 604 2.67 -27.52 -31.12
N VAL A 605 2.23 -28.27 -30.10
CA VAL A 605 2.22 -29.75 -30.17
C VAL A 605 1.31 -30.23 -31.30
N SER A 606 0.13 -29.63 -31.46
CA SER A 606 -0.81 -29.97 -32.52
C SER A 606 -0.32 -29.58 -33.93
N ASN A 607 0.56 -28.57 -34.02
CA ASN A 607 1.26 -28.17 -35.24
C ASN A 607 2.42 -29.12 -35.60
N GLY A 608 2.82 -30.01 -34.69
CA GLY A 608 3.87 -31.00 -34.91
C GLY A 608 5.29 -30.51 -34.61
N HIS A 609 5.44 -29.40 -33.88
CA HIS A 609 6.74 -28.86 -33.49
C HIS A 609 7.23 -29.33 -32.12
N ILE A 610 6.34 -29.89 -31.31
CA ILE A 610 6.61 -30.34 -29.94
C ILE A 610 6.07 -31.76 -29.79
N ALA A 611 6.77 -32.61 -29.05
CA ALA A 611 6.30 -33.94 -28.70
C ALA A 611 6.41 -34.22 -27.20
N TYR A 612 5.54 -35.10 -26.71
CA TYR A 612 5.61 -35.61 -25.34
C TYR A 612 6.69 -36.69 -25.26
N PHE A 613 7.59 -36.57 -24.29
CA PHE A 613 8.67 -37.51 -24.05
C PHE A 613 8.41 -38.19 -22.71
N PRO A 614 7.76 -39.37 -22.69
CA PRO A 614 7.60 -40.18 -21.48
C PRO A 614 8.91 -40.39 -20.73
N ALA A 615 10.02 -40.61 -21.45
CA ALA A 615 11.36 -40.82 -20.89
C ALA A 615 11.84 -39.66 -20.01
N MET A 616 11.53 -38.42 -20.42
CA MET A 616 11.93 -37.20 -19.72
C MET A 616 10.82 -36.63 -18.81
N LYS A 617 9.61 -37.23 -18.86
CA LYS A 617 8.41 -36.71 -18.19
C LYS A 617 8.16 -35.23 -18.50
N ALA A 618 8.30 -34.85 -19.77
CA ALA A 618 8.17 -33.48 -20.24
C ALA A 618 7.73 -33.42 -21.71
N PHE A 619 7.32 -32.24 -22.18
CA PHE A 619 7.21 -31.93 -23.61
C PHE A 619 8.53 -31.33 -24.10
N VAL A 620 8.99 -31.75 -25.28
CA VAL A 620 10.30 -31.37 -25.83
C VAL A 620 10.13 -30.88 -27.27
N ASN A 621 10.89 -29.86 -27.64
CA ASN A 621 10.88 -29.32 -29.00
C ASN A 621 11.46 -30.35 -29.99
N LEU A 622 10.76 -30.56 -31.11
CA LEU A 622 11.24 -31.38 -32.21
C LEU A 622 12.14 -30.56 -33.14
N PRO A 623 13.15 -31.18 -33.78
CA PRO A 623 14.05 -30.51 -34.73
C PRO A 623 13.34 -30.27 -36.09
N THR A 624 12.29 -29.47 -36.08
CA THR A 624 11.56 -29.02 -37.28
C THR A 624 11.96 -27.58 -37.61
N GLU A 625 11.90 -27.16 -38.87
CA GLU A 625 11.98 -25.74 -39.22
C GLU A 625 10.76 -25.01 -38.62
N ASN A 626 10.97 -24.28 -37.52
CA ASN A 626 9.95 -23.54 -36.80
C ASN A 626 10.52 -22.23 -36.24
N GLU A 627 9.63 -21.29 -35.92
CA GLU A 627 9.95 -20.01 -35.30
C GLU A 627 9.58 -19.99 -33.81
N LEU A 628 9.73 -21.13 -33.11
CA LEU A 628 9.42 -21.19 -31.67
C LEU A 628 10.38 -20.31 -30.87
N THR A 629 9.81 -19.48 -30.00
CA THR A 629 10.55 -18.57 -29.11
C THR A 629 10.85 -19.15 -27.73
N PHE A 630 10.40 -20.38 -27.45
CA PHE A 630 10.54 -21.04 -26.15
C PHE A 630 10.89 -22.53 -26.29
N ASN A 631 11.54 -23.09 -25.25
CA ASN A 631 11.82 -24.53 -25.12
C ASN A 631 10.72 -25.17 -24.27
N ALA A 632 9.97 -26.13 -24.82
CA ALA A 632 8.85 -26.76 -24.10
C ALA A 632 9.29 -27.48 -22.81
N GLU A 633 10.51 -28.02 -22.76
CA GLU A 633 11.00 -28.71 -21.57
C GLU A 633 11.17 -27.76 -20.37
N GLU A 634 11.48 -26.48 -20.63
CA GLU A 634 11.67 -25.45 -19.60
C GLU A 634 10.35 -24.92 -19.02
N TYR A 635 9.21 -25.49 -19.43
CA TYR A 635 7.87 -25.14 -18.93
C TYR A 635 7.02 -26.35 -18.53
N SER A 636 7.46 -27.57 -18.84
CA SER A 636 6.63 -28.78 -18.70
C SER A 636 7.32 -29.97 -18.06
N ASP A 637 8.59 -29.82 -17.65
CA ASP A 637 9.27 -30.85 -16.86
C ASP A 637 8.64 -30.97 -15.45
N ILE A 638 9.12 -31.95 -14.70
CA ILE A 638 8.65 -32.23 -13.33
C ILE A 638 8.84 -31.01 -12.42
N SER A 639 9.96 -30.28 -12.55
CA SER A 639 10.30 -29.14 -11.69
C SER A 639 9.36 -27.97 -11.93
N GLU A 640 9.07 -27.67 -13.19
CA GLU A 640 8.18 -26.60 -13.62
C GLU A 640 6.73 -26.91 -13.28
N MET A 641 6.27 -28.14 -13.51
CA MET A 641 4.89 -28.53 -13.16
C MET A 641 4.66 -28.53 -11.64
N ARG A 642 5.67 -28.87 -10.82
CA ARG A 642 5.60 -28.73 -9.36
C ARG A 642 5.58 -27.26 -8.95
N SER A 643 6.42 -26.44 -9.57
CA SER A 643 6.46 -24.99 -9.29
C SER A 643 5.14 -24.32 -9.66
N LEU A 644 4.52 -24.72 -10.78
CA LEU A 644 3.19 -24.29 -11.20
C LEU A 644 2.13 -24.72 -10.17
N SER A 645 2.22 -25.97 -9.69
CA SER A 645 1.28 -26.51 -8.69
C SER A 645 1.38 -25.79 -7.35
N GLU A 646 2.57 -25.35 -6.93
CA GLU A 646 2.73 -24.52 -5.74
C GLU A 646 2.09 -23.13 -5.89
N LEU A 647 2.18 -22.53 -7.08
CA LEU A 647 1.62 -21.21 -7.36
C LEU A 647 0.09 -21.23 -7.51
N LEU A 648 -0.44 -22.18 -8.28
CA LEU A 648 -1.87 -22.28 -8.59
C LEU A 648 -2.66 -23.00 -7.49
N GLY A 649 -2.00 -23.90 -6.76
CA GLY A 649 -2.63 -24.79 -5.80
C GLY A 649 -3.73 -25.67 -6.40
N PRO A 650 -4.53 -26.34 -5.57
CA PRO A 650 -5.62 -27.20 -6.04
C PRO A 650 -6.68 -26.46 -6.87
N TYR A 651 -7.01 -25.20 -6.52
CA TYR A 651 -8.02 -24.42 -7.24
C TYR A 651 -7.58 -24.08 -8.66
N GLY A 652 -6.37 -23.54 -8.83
CA GLY A 652 -5.87 -23.17 -10.15
C GLY A 652 -5.59 -24.40 -11.02
N MET A 653 -5.06 -25.49 -10.44
CA MET A 653 -4.81 -26.73 -11.18
C MET A 653 -6.10 -27.45 -11.60
N LYS A 654 -7.18 -27.33 -10.81
CA LYS A 654 -8.52 -27.75 -11.20
C LYS A 654 -9.04 -26.93 -12.37
N PHE A 655 -8.91 -25.60 -12.33
CA PHE A 655 -9.32 -24.72 -13.42
C PHE A 655 -8.56 -24.99 -14.74
N LEU A 656 -7.24 -25.19 -14.65
CA LEU A 656 -6.41 -25.64 -15.78
C LEU A 656 -6.98 -26.93 -16.36
N SER A 657 -7.28 -27.90 -15.50
CA SER A 657 -7.84 -29.19 -15.90
C SER A 657 -9.21 -29.09 -16.56
N GLU A 658 -10.12 -28.28 -16.02
CA GLU A 658 -11.44 -28.02 -16.63
C GLU A 658 -11.29 -27.42 -18.04
N SER A 659 -10.34 -26.51 -18.21
CA SER A 659 -10.03 -25.91 -19.52
C SER A 659 -9.47 -26.94 -20.49
N LEU A 660 -8.56 -27.82 -20.05
CA LEU A 660 -8.08 -28.96 -20.86
C LEU A 660 -9.24 -29.88 -21.27
N MET A 661 -10.13 -30.21 -20.33
CA MET A 661 -11.28 -31.07 -20.61
C MET A 661 -12.26 -30.45 -21.62
N TRP A 662 -12.42 -29.12 -21.60
CA TRP A 662 -13.24 -28.42 -22.59
C TRP A 662 -12.70 -28.61 -24.02
N HIS A 663 -11.37 -28.52 -24.21
CA HIS A 663 -10.76 -28.80 -25.51
C HIS A 663 -10.91 -30.27 -25.93
N ILE A 664 -10.81 -31.23 -24.99
CA ILE A 664 -11.07 -32.65 -25.28
C ILE A 664 -12.52 -32.85 -25.71
N SER A 665 -13.46 -32.25 -24.99
CA SER A 665 -14.88 -32.26 -25.32
C SER A 665 -15.09 -31.81 -26.77
N SER A 666 -14.51 -30.67 -27.16
CA SER A 666 -14.54 -30.20 -28.56
C SER A 666 -14.02 -31.23 -29.58
N GLN A 667 -12.90 -31.92 -29.28
CA GLN A 667 -12.38 -32.98 -30.16
C GLN A 667 -13.32 -34.20 -30.23
N VAL A 668 -13.94 -34.59 -29.12
CA VAL A 668 -14.87 -35.73 -29.08
C VAL A 668 -16.14 -35.44 -29.87
N ALA A 669 -16.68 -34.21 -29.82
CA ALA A 669 -17.82 -33.81 -30.64
C ALA A 669 -17.52 -33.98 -32.14
N GLU A 670 -16.34 -33.57 -32.57
CA GLU A 670 -15.89 -33.74 -33.96
C GLU A 670 -15.68 -35.22 -34.32
N LEU A 671 -15.15 -36.03 -33.40
CA LEU A 671 -15.03 -37.48 -33.59
C LEU A 671 -16.40 -38.14 -33.76
N LYS A 672 -17.41 -37.78 -32.94
CA LYS A 672 -18.78 -38.29 -33.06
C LYS A 672 -19.35 -38.03 -34.45
N LYS A 673 -19.13 -36.84 -35.04
CA LYS A 673 -19.55 -36.54 -36.42
C LYS A 673 -18.93 -37.51 -37.44
N LEU A 674 -17.62 -37.75 -37.33
CA LEU A 674 -16.92 -38.70 -38.20
C LEU A 674 -17.46 -40.14 -38.07
N VAL A 675 -17.85 -40.55 -36.85
CA VAL A 675 -18.49 -41.85 -36.63
C VAL A 675 -19.86 -41.91 -37.30
N VAL A 676 -20.67 -40.85 -37.18
CA VAL A 676 -22.00 -40.78 -37.80
C VAL A 676 -21.89 -40.85 -39.32
N ASP A 677 -20.94 -40.13 -39.92
CA ASP A 677 -20.70 -40.15 -41.38
C ASP A 677 -20.33 -41.55 -41.92
N ASN A 678 -19.78 -42.42 -41.07
CA ASN A 678 -19.35 -43.78 -41.43
C ASN A 678 -20.15 -44.87 -40.72
N VAL A 679 -21.32 -44.55 -40.13
CA VAL A 679 -22.06 -45.42 -39.20
C VAL A 679 -22.42 -46.78 -39.81
N GLU A 680 -22.83 -46.82 -41.08
CA GLU A 680 -23.21 -48.05 -41.76
C GLU A 680 -22.01 -48.99 -41.96
N VAL A 681 -20.88 -48.43 -42.43
CA VAL A 681 -19.65 -49.17 -42.69
C VAL A 681 -19.07 -49.71 -41.38
N LEU A 682 -19.00 -48.87 -40.34
CA LEU A 682 -18.50 -49.27 -39.02
C LEU A 682 -19.38 -50.35 -38.37
N THR A 683 -20.70 -50.27 -38.54
CA THR A 683 -21.62 -51.31 -38.03
C THR A 683 -21.38 -52.65 -38.72
N GLN A 684 -21.13 -52.67 -40.04
CA GLN A 684 -20.80 -53.88 -40.80
C GLN A 684 -19.41 -54.44 -40.42
N MET A 685 -18.43 -53.56 -40.22
CA MET A 685 -17.07 -53.97 -39.80
C MET A 685 -17.07 -54.58 -38.39
N ARG A 686 -17.91 -54.08 -37.49
CA ARG A 686 -18.05 -54.61 -36.13
C ARG A 686 -18.57 -56.06 -36.10
N THR A 687 -19.43 -56.45 -37.04
CA THR A 687 -20.02 -57.80 -37.08
C THR A 687 -19.30 -58.76 -38.03
N SER A 688 -18.52 -58.25 -38.98
CA SER A 688 -17.79 -59.03 -39.99
C SER A 688 -16.29 -59.15 -39.70
N PHE A 689 -15.87 -58.98 -38.44
CA PHE A 689 -14.46 -58.94 -38.03
C PHE A 689 -13.69 -60.24 -38.32
N ASP A 690 -14.41 -61.36 -38.43
CA ASP A 690 -13.93 -62.71 -38.73
C ASP A 690 -13.73 -62.98 -40.23
N LYS A 691 -14.17 -62.08 -41.13
CA LYS A 691 -14.11 -62.23 -42.60
C LYS A 691 -13.08 -61.26 -43.21
N PRO A 692 -11.84 -61.70 -43.51
CA PRO A 692 -10.73 -60.81 -43.90
C PRO A 692 -10.99 -60.03 -45.20
N ASP A 693 -11.46 -60.69 -46.24
CA ASP A 693 -11.69 -60.07 -47.56
C ASP A 693 -12.79 -59.00 -47.51
N HIS A 694 -13.86 -59.29 -46.75
CA HIS A 694 -14.96 -58.34 -46.56
C HIS A 694 -14.50 -57.14 -45.72
N MET A 695 -13.70 -57.35 -44.67
CA MET A 695 -13.10 -56.28 -43.87
C MET A 695 -12.19 -55.36 -44.68
N ALA A 696 -11.37 -55.91 -45.58
CA ALA A 696 -10.51 -55.12 -46.46
C ALA A 696 -11.33 -54.26 -47.44
N ALA A 697 -12.43 -54.80 -47.97
CA ALA A 697 -13.35 -54.06 -48.84
C ALA A 697 -14.08 -52.93 -48.09
N LEU A 698 -14.54 -53.20 -46.87
CA LEU A 698 -15.20 -52.20 -46.02
C LEU A 698 -14.24 -51.09 -45.60
N PHE A 699 -12.98 -51.41 -45.30
CA PHE A 699 -11.97 -50.41 -44.93
C PHE A 699 -11.75 -49.38 -46.04
N LYS A 700 -11.75 -49.79 -47.31
CA LYS A 700 -11.63 -48.87 -48.46
C LYS A 700 -12.80 -47.90 -48.60
N ARG A 701 -13.95 -48.21 -48.00
CA ARG A 701 -15.14 -47.35 -47.98
C ARG A 701 -15.13 -46.35 -46.82
N LEU A 702 -14.25 -46.51 -45.83
CA LEU A 702 -14.11 -45.55 -44.74
C LEU A 702 -13.50 -44.25 -45.26
N THR A 703 -14.10 -43.14 -44.86
CA THR A 703 -13.59 -41.79 -45.14
C THR A 703 -12.93 -41.22 -43.89
N CYS A 704 -11.94 -40.34 -44.06
CA CYS A 704 -11.36 -39.55 -42.97
C CYS A 704 -10.68 -40.34 -41.82
N ALA A 705 -10.24 -41.59 -42.03
CA ALA A 705 -9.54 -42.39 -41.00
C ALA A 705 -8.31 -41.68 -40.40
N TYR A 706 -7.56 -40.93 -41.21
CA TYR A 706 -6.44 -40.10 -40.74
C TYR A 706 -6.86 -38.99 -39.76
N HIS A 707 -8.03 -38.36 -39.99
CA HIS A 707 -8.55 -37.31 -39.11
C HIS A 707 -8.98 -37.87 -37.75
N VAL A 708 -9.52 -39.09 -37.72
CA VAL A 708 -9.86 -39.79 -36.46
C VAL A 708 -8.60 -39.98 -35.62
N LEU A 709 -7.53 -40.52 -36.21
CA LEU A 709 -6.27 -40.74 -35.51
C LEU A 709 -5.62 -39.43 -35.07
N LYS A 710 -5.64 -38.39 -35.92
CA LYS A 710 -5.11 -37.06 -35.56
C LYS A 710 -5.83 -36.49 -34.34
N ARG A 711 -7.17 -36.52 -34.32
CA ARG A 711 -7.97 -36.00 -33.20
C ARG A 711 -7.79 -36.83 -31.93
N MET A 712 -7.77 -38.16 -32.03
CA MET A 712 -7.46 -39.04 -30.90
C MET A 712 -6.05 -38.81 -30.34
N THR A 713 -5.08 -38.51 -31.20
CA THR A 713 -3.72 -38.17 -30.77
C THR A 713 -3.69 -36.84 -30.01
N ILE A 714 -4.41 -35.81 -30.47
CA ILE A 714 -4.56 -34.53 -29.76
C ILE A 714 -5.19 -34.75 -28.37
N ILE A 715 -6.24 -35.56 -28.27
CA ILE A 715 -6.84 -35.92 -26.97
C ILE A 715 -5.80 -36.57 -26.05
N GLY A 716 -5.03 -37.52 -26.57
CA GLY A 716 -3.98 -38.20 -25.83
C GLY A 716 -2.88 -37.26 -25.33
N VAL A 717 -2.48 -36.30 -26.17
CA VAL A 717 -1.51 -35.26 -25.81
C VAL A 717 -2.02 -34.41 -24.66
N ILE A 718 -3.26 -33.93 -24.74
CA ILE A 718 -3.88 -33.11 -23.68
C ILE A 718 -3.98 -33.90 -22.37
N LEU A 719 -4.37 -35.18 -22.44
CA LEU A 719 -4.41 -36.08 -21.27
C LEU A 719 -3.02 -36.36 -20.70
N SER A 720 -2.00 -36.44 -21.54
CA SER A 720 -0.61 -36.64 -21.09
C SER A 720 -0.10 -35.40 -20.35
N PHE A 721 -0.38 -34.20 -20.87
CA PHE A 721 -0.10 -32.95 -20.15
C PHE A 721 -0.86 -32.87 -18.81
N ARG A 722 -2.13 -33.27 -18.79
CA ARG A 722 -2.91 -33.39 -17.55
C ARG A 722 -2.27 -34.39 -16.57
N SER A 723 -1.76 -35.53 -17.04
CA SER A 723 -1.06 -36.50 -16.20
C SER A 723 0.13 -35.87 -15.49
N LEU A 724 0.98 -35.13 -16.22
CA LEU A 724 2.11 -34.40 -15.65
C LEU A 724 1.65 -33.37 -14.61
N ALA A 725 0.61 -32.61 -14.92
CA ALA A 725 0.03 -31.61 -14.03
C ALA A 725 -0.52 -32.22 -12.72
N GLN A 726 -1.19 -33.36 -12.81
CA GLN A 726 -1.77 -34.05 -11.65
C GLN A 726 -0.70 -34.78 -10.83
N GLU A 727 0.26 -35.43 -11.49
CA GLU A 727 1.44 -36.03 -10.84
C GLU A 727 2.21 -34.99 -10.03
N ALA A 728 2.44 -33.81 -10.60
CA ALA A 728 3.10 -32.71 -9.90
C ALA A 728 2.26 -32.16 -8.74
N LEU A 729 0.96 -31.95 -8.93
CA LEU A 729 0.07 -31.48 -7.87
C LEU A 729 0.04 -32.46 -6.68
N ARG A 730 0.03 -33.76 -6.96
CA ARG A 730 0.06 -34.82 -5.94
C ARG A 730 1.32 -34.74 -5.08
N ASP A 731 2.46 -34.48 -5.69
CA ASP A 731 3.73 -34.36 -4.98
C ASP A 731 3.77 -33.12 -4.07
N VAL A 732 3.07 -32.04 -4.45
CA VAL A 732 2.97 -30.80 -3.67
C VAL A 732 1.90 -30.89 -2.57
N ALA A 733 0.78 -31.57 -2.82
CA ALA A 733 -0.35 -31.66 -1.89
C ALA A 733 -0.20 -32.83 -0.90
N MET A 734 0.31 -32.57 0.31
CA MET A 734 0.23 -33.54 1.41
C MET A 734 -1.13 -33.54 2.12
N ASN A 735 -1.70 -34.73 2.33
CA ASN A 735 -2.74 -35.07 3.32
C ASN A 735 -4.10 -34.35 3.25
N VAL A 736 -4.81 -34.38 2.12
CA VAL A 736 -6.26 -34.06 2.10
C VAL A 736 -7.04 -35.16 1.36
N TYR A 737 -7.82 -35.92 2.11
CA TYR A 737 -8.47 -37.18 1.69
C TYR A 737 -9.87 -37.03 1.05
N GLU A 738 -10.38 -35.82 0.76
CA GLU A 738 -11.82 -35.71 0.46
C GLU A 738 -12.23 -35.76 -1.02
N LEU A 739 -11.35 -35.53 -2.01
CA LEU A 739 -11.68 -35.70 -3.44
C LEU A 739 -10.43 -36.07 -4.25
N SER A 740 -10.25 -37.36 -4.58
CA SER A 740 -9.00 -37.93 -5.13
C SER A 740 -8.38 -37.13 -6.27
N SER A 741 -9.16 -36.72 -7.28
CA SER A 741 -8.64 -35.97 -8.43
C SER A 741 -8.30 -34.50 -8.15
N ALA A 742 -8.86 -33.90 -7.09
CA ALA A 742 -8.49 -32.54 -6.68
C ALA A 742 -7.16 -32.51 -5.91
N ALA A 743 -6.75 -33.66 -5.38
CA ALA A 743 -5.48 -33.88 -4.69
C ALA A 743 -4.39 -34.48 -5.61
N GLY A 744 -4.61 -34.53 -6.93
CA GLY A 744 -3.63 -35.10 -7.86
C GLY A 744 -3.61 -36.63 -7.95
N LEU A 745 -4.51 -37.35 -7.27
CA LEU A 745 -4.50 -38.81 -7.32
C LEU A 745 -5.04 -39.31 -8.67
N PRO A 746 -4.36 -40.29 -9.30
CA PRO A 746 -4.83 -40.90 -10.53
C PRO A 746 -6.12 -41.70 -10.24
N CYS A 747 -7.16 -41.44 -11.03
CA CYS A 747 -8.42 -42.18 -10.98
C CYS A 747 -8.53 -43.09 -12.20
N GLU A 748 -9.07 -44.30 -12.02
CA GLU A 748 -9.38 -45.22 -13.13
C GLU A 748 -10.38 -44.61 -14.12
N ILE A 749 -11.34 -43.83 -13.59
CA ILE A 749 -12.30 -43.04 -14.35
C ILE A 749 -12.08 -41.58 -13.97
N ASP A 750 -11.71 -40.74 -14.95
CA ASP A 750 -11.49 -39.30 -14.72
C ASP A 750 -12.83 -38.57 -14.54
N PRO A 751 -13.13 -38.03 -13.33
CA PRO A 751 -14.40 -37.34 -13.08
C PRO A 751 -14.55 -36.06 -13.90
N ALA A 752 -13.47 -35.32 -14.13
CA ALA A 752 -13.51 -34.07 -14.89
C ALA A 752 -13.83 -34.34 -16.37
N LEU A 753 -13.28 -35.42 -16.91
CA LEU A 753 -13.57 -35.87 -18.28
C LEU A 753 -15.03 -36.34 -18.41
N VAL A 754 -15.53 -37.12 -17.44
CA VAL A 754 -16.93 -37.55 -17.42
C VAL A 754 -17.88 -36.35 -17.42
N VAL A 755 -17.62 -35.35 -16.56
CA VAL A 755 -18.41 -34.11 -16.52
C VAL A 755 -18.37 -33.39 -17.87
N ALA A 756 -17.18 -33.17 -18.44
CA ALA A 756 -17.03 -32.44 -19.70
C ALA A 756 -17.63 -33.16 -20.92
N LEU A 757 -17.70 -34.49 -20.91
CA LEU A 757 -18.35 -35.27 -21.98
C LEU A 757 -19.86 -35.42 -21.75
N SER A 758 -20.32 -35.40 -20.50
CA SER A 758 -21.74 -35.46 -20.17
C SER A 758 -22.52 -34.22 -20.62
N SER A 759 -21.87 -33.05 -20.65
CA SER A 759 -22.45 -31.79 -21.16
C SER A 759 -22.63 -31.78 -22.67
N GLN A 760 -22.13 -32.79 -23.40
CA GLN A 760 -22.33 -32.95 -24.84
C GLN A 760 -23.52 -33.84 -25.22
N LYS A 761 -24.36 -34.25 -24.25
CA LYS A 761 -25.59 -34.97 -24.56
C LYS A 761 -26.49 -34.08 -25.40
N SER A 762 -26.75 -34.51 -26.64
CA SER A 762 -27.72 -33.82 -27.49
C SER A 762 -29.12 -34.27 -27.07
N GLU A 763 -30.00 -33.34 -26.67
CA GLU A 763 -31.40 -33.64 -26.32
C GLU A 763 -32.17 -34.36 -27.45
N ASN A 764 -31.67 -34.28 -28.69
CA ASN A 764 -32.27 -34.84 -29.90
C ASN A 764 -31.79 -36.25 -30.29
N ILE A 765 -30.85 -36.86 -29.56
CA ILE A 765 -30.30 -38.20 -29.89
C ILE A 765 -30.69 -39.20 -28.79
N SER A 766 -31.16 -40.39 -29.17
CA SER A 766 -31.56 -41.40 -28.18
C SER A 766 -30.35 -41.92 -27.38
N PRO A 767 -30.51 -42.29 -26.09
CA PRO A 767 -29.41 -42.83 -25.28
C PRO A 767 -28.75 -44.09 -25.89
N GLU A 768 -29.52 -44.91 -26.60
CA GLU A 768 -28.99 -46.10 -27.30
C GLU A 768 -28.15 -45.72 -28.52
N GLU A 769 -28.52 -44.65 -29.24
CA GLU A 769 -27.78 -44.14 -30.38
C GLU A 769 -26.45 -43.53 -29.95
N GLU A 770 -26.40 -42.78 -28.84
CA GLU A 770 -25.15 -42.27 -28.27
C GLU A 770 -24.22 -43.40 -27.82
N TYR A 771 -24.76 -44.44 -27.18
CA TYR A 771 -24.00 -45.63 -26.82
C TYR A 771 -23.46 -46.38 -28.04
N LYS A 772 -24.25 -46.48 -29.11
CA LYS A 772 -23.83 -47.05 -30.39
C LYS A 772 -22.68 -46.25 -31.00
N ILE A 773 -22.77 -44.92 -31.03
CA ILE A 773 -21.69 -44.04 -31.51
C ILE A 773 -20.41 -44.25 -30.69
N ALA A 774 -20.50 -44.36 -29.36
CA ALA A 774 -19.34 -44.65 -28.51
C ALA A 774 -18.69 -46.00 -28.83
N CYS A 775 -19.50 -47.05 -29.07
CA CYS A 775 -18.97 -48.36 -29.49
C CYS A 775 -18.29 -48.28 -30.86
N LEU A 776 -18.93 -47.63 -31.83
CA LEU A 776 -18.41 -47.52 -33.20
C LEU A 776 -17.16 -46.63 -33.27
N LEU A 777 -16.98 -45.67 -32.35
CA LEU A 777 -15.74 -44.92 -32.22
C LEU A 777 -14.55 -45.86 -31.91
N MET A 778 -14.72 -46.80 -30.99
CA MET A 778 -13.67 -47.79 -30.67
C MET A 778 -13.34 -48.66 -31.90
N VAL A 779 -14.37 -49.11 -32.62
CA VAL A 779 -14.20 -49.85 -33.88
C VAL A 779 -13.41 -49.03 -34.90
N PHE A 780 -13.76 -47.75 -35.07
CA PHE A 780 -13.12 -46.86 -36.03
C PHE A 780 -11.64 -46.63 -35.70
N VAL A 781 -11.31 -46.40 -34.43
CA VAL A 781 -9.91 -46.24 -34.01
C VAL A 781 -9.12 -47.53 -34.23
N ALA A 782 -9.67 -48.69 -33.83
CA ALA A 782 -9.00 -49.98 -33.94
C ALA A 782 -8.62 -50.35 -35.38
N VAL A 783 -9.56 -50.20 -36.33
CA VAL A 783 -9.30 -50.52 -37.74
C VAL A 783 -8.43 -49.48 -38.45
N SER A 784 -8.31 -48.27 -37.90
CA SER A 784 -7.49 -47.20 -38.47
C SER A 784 -6.02 -47.30 -38.07
N MET A 785 -5.67 -47.93 -36.93
CA MET A 785 -4.29 -48.04 -36.44
C MET A 785 -3.25 -48.51 -37.49
N PRO A 786 -3.54 -49.51 -38.37
CA PRO A 786 -2.58 -49.93 -39.40
C PRO A 786 -2.15 -48.82 -40.35
N THR A 787 -2.97 -47.79 -40.57
CA THR A 787 -2.61 -46.65 -41.43
C THR A 787 -1.42 -45.85 -40.89
N LEU A 788 -1.17 -45.91 -39.59
CA LEU A 788 -0.02 -45.25 -38.95
C LEU A 788 1.31 -45.85 -39.41
N ALA A 789 1.32 -47.10 -39.87
CA ALA A 789 2.55 -47.79 -40.29
C ALA A 789 3.17 -47.20 -41.57
N SER A 790 2.37 -46.50 -42.38
CA SER A 790 2.87 -45.82 -43.59
C SER A 790 3.48 -44.44 -43.29
N ASN A 791 3.16 -43.83 -42.14
CA ASN A 791 3.64 -42.50 -41.78
C ASN A 791 5.08 -42.57 -41.23
N VAL A 792 5.99 -41.80 -41.84
CA VAL A 792 7.42 -41.74 -41.46
C VAL A 792 7.61 -41.29 -40.02
N MET A 793 6.76 -40.40 -39.51
CA MET A 793 6.86 -39.86 -38.15
C MET A 793 6.35 -40.82 -37.07
N SER A 794 5.76 -41.96 -37.47
CA SER A 794 5.37 -43.05 -36.56
C SER A 794 6.54 -43.95 -36.14
N GLN A 795 7.78 -43.52 -36.38
CA GLN A 795 8.96 -44.22 -35.89
C GLN A 795 9.01 -44.11 -34.36
N TYR A 796 9.18 -45.24 -33.69
CA TYR A 796 9.46 -45.27 -32.26
C TYR A 796 10.93 -44.93 -32.03
N SER A 797 11.19 -44.00 -31.11
CA SER A 797 12.52 -43.56 -30.72
C SER A 797 12.77 -43.92 -29.25
N PRO A 798 13.82 -44.69 -28.93
CA PRO A 798 14.22 -44.97 -27.55
C PRO A 798 14.51 -43.70 -26.73
N ALA A 799 15.00 -42.62 -27.35
CA ALA A 799 15.24 -41.37 -26.64
C ALA A 799 13.96 -40.68 -26.15
N ILE A 800 12.84 -40.93 -26.84
CA ILE A 800 11.52 -40.43 -26.47
C ILE A 800 10.83 -41.41 -25.51
N GLU A 801 11.19 -42.70 -25.58
CA GLU A 801 10.36 -43.84 -25.15
C GLU A 801 8.97 -43.81 -25.80
N GLY A 802 8.90 -43.28 -27.02
CA GLY A 802 7.65 -43.04 -27.74
C GLY A 802 7.90 -42.71 -29.22
N HIS A 803 6.83 -42.31 -29.90
CA HIS A 803 6.86 -41.95 -31.32
C HIS A 803 6.96 -40.43 -31.55
N CYS A 804 7.63 -40.03 -32.64
CA CYS A 804 7.87 -38.61 -32.97
C CYS A 804 6.59 -37.81 -33.26
N ASN A 805 5.52 -38.46 -33.70
CA ASN A 805 4.21 -37.83 -33.96
C ASN A 805 3.20 -37.97 -32.81
N ASN A 806 3.67 -38.31 -31.60
CA ASN A 806 2.85 -38.45 -30.40
C ASN A 806 1.82 -39.61 -30.41
N ILE A 807 1.87 -40.56 -31.35
CA ILE A 807 0.87 -41.66 -31.37
C ILE A 807 0.93 -42.57 -30.14
N HIS A 808 2.04 -42.60 -29.40
CA HIS A 808 2.11 -43.27 -28.08
C HIS A 808 1.06 -42.70 -27.10
N CYS A 809 0.69 -41.43 -27.23
CA CYS A 809 -0.38 -40.80 -26.44
C CYS A 809 -1.77 -41.38 -26.73
N LEU A 810 -1.96 -42.12 -27.84
CA LEU A 810 -3.22 -42.81 -28.14
C LEU A 810 -3.57 -43.83 -27.06
N ALA A 811 -2.58 -44.45 -26.41
CA ALA A 811 -2.82 -45.37 -25.30
C ALA A 811 -3.67 -44.73 -24.19
N LYS A 812 -3.26 -43.53 -23.76
CA LYS A 812 -3.98 -42.75 -22.75
C LYS A 812 -5.33 -42.26 -23.26
N ALA A 813 -5.41 -41.83 -24.53
CA ALA A 813 -6.65 -41.39 -25.15
C ALA A 813 -7.71 -42.50 -25.20
N ILE A 814 -7.35 -43.67 -25.73
CA ILE A 814 -8.27 -44.82 -25.91
C ILE A 814 -8.79 -45.26 -24.55
N ASN A 815 -7.90 -45.41 -23.56
CA ASN A 815 -8.27 -45.87 -22.23
C ASN A 815 -9.23 -44.89 -21.53
N GLN A 816 -8.84 -43.61 -21.43
CA GLN A 816 -9.63 -42.61 -20.69
C GLN A 816 -10.94 -42.24 -21.40
N ILE A 817 -10.96 -42.18 -22.74
CA ILE A 817 -12.20 -41.91 -23.48
C ILE A 817 -13.16 -43.10 -23.39
N ALA A 818 -12.67 -44.34 -23.48
CA ALA A 818 -13.51 -45.52 -23.27
C ALA A 818 -14.07 -45.54 -21.84
N ALA A 819 -13.22 -45.34 -20.84
CA ALA A 819 -13.63 -45.28 -19.45
C ALA A 819 -14.73 -44.21 -19.24
N ALA A 820 -14.52 -42.98 -19.73
CA ALA A 820 -15.49 -41.89 -19.56
C ALA A 820 -16.80 -42.13 -20.33
N LEU A 821 -16.75 -42.47 -21.61
CA LEU A 821 -17.96 -42.67 -22.43
C LEU A 821 -18.78 -43.85 -21.92
N PHE A 822 -18.17 -45.00 -21.63
CA PHE A 822 -18.94 -46.16 -21.18
C PHE A 822 -19.42 -46.02 -19.73
N THR A 823 -18.77 -45.21 -18.89
CA THR A 823 -19.36 -44.79 -17.60
C THR A 823 -20.61 -43.93 -17.80
N ILE A 824 -20.59 -42.93 -18.71
CA ILE A 824 -21.74 -42.04 -18.97
C ILE A 824 -22.97 -42.83 -19.46
N HIS A 825 -22.75 -43.83 -20.31
CA HIS A 825 -23.81 -44.65 -20.91
C HIS A 825 -24.12 -45.93 -20.12
N LYS A 826 -23.51 -46.12 -18.93
CA LYS A 826 -23.68 -47.31 -18.07
C LYS A 826 -23.36 -48.64 -18.78
N GLY A 827 -22.39 -48.65 -19.68
CA GLY A 827 -21.88 -49.84 -20.35
C GLY A 827 -20.68 -50.46 -19.63
N SER A 828 -20.27 -51.66 -20.06
CA SER A 828 -19.07 -52.34 -19.57
C SER A 828 -17.80 -51.78 -20.25
N ILE A 829 -16.94 -51.12 -19.49
CA ILE A 829 -15.67 -50.55 -19.99
C ILE A 829 -14.74 -51.69 -20.45
N GLU A 830 -14.61 -52.72 -19.61
CA GLU A 830 -13.73 -53.87 -19.84
C GLU A 830 -14.10 -54.61 -21.13
N ASP A 831 -15.38 -54.90 -21.36
CA ASP A 831 -15.81 -55.62 -22.58
C ASP A 831 -15.55 -54.82 -23.85
N ARG A 832 -15.71 -53.49 -23.79
CA ARG A 832 -15.49 -52.61 -24.94
C ARG A 832 -14.01 -52.45 -25.25
N LEU A 833 -13.14 -52.40 -24.23
CA LEU A 833 -11.69 -52.40 -24.42
C LEU A 833 -11.16 -53.77 -24.89
N LYS A 834 -11.73 -54.88 -24.41
CA LYS A 834 -11.44 -56.23 -24.93
C LYS A 834 -11.78 -56.35 -26.42
N GLU A 835 -12.96 -55.86 -26.81
CA GLU A 835 -13.41 -55.82 -28.20
C GLU A 835 -12.49 -54.95 -29.06
N PHE A 836 -12.13 -53.77 -28.56
CA PHE A 836 -11.15 -52.88 -29.21
C PHE A 836 -9.81 -53.59 -29.43
N LEU A 837 -9.27 -54.23 -28.39
CA LEU A 837 -7.96 -54.89 -28.44
C LEU A 837 -7.94 -56.05 -29.44
N ALA A 838 -8.99 -56.87 -29.45
CA ALA A 838 -9.11 -57.97 -30.41
C ALA A 838 -9.16 -57.47 -31.87
N LEU A 839 -9.91 -56.38 -32.12
CA LEU A 839 -10.03 -55.81 -33.46
C LEU A 839 -8.74 -55.09 -33.90
N ALA A 840 -8.08 -54.37 -32.99
CA ALA A 840 -6.81 -53.70 -33.24
C ALA A 840 -5.69 -54.73 -33.53
N SER A 841 -5.60 -55.79 -32.73
CA SER A 841 -4.65 -56.90 -32.91
C SER A 841 -4.87 -57.62 -34.23
N SER A 842 -6.12 -57.96 -34.57
CA SER A 842 -6.47 -58.57 -35.86
C SER A 842 -6.09 -57.67 -37.04
N SER A 843 -6.33 -56.36 -36.94
CA SER A 843 -6.00 -55.40 -37.98
C SER A 843 -4.48 -55.22 -38.16
N LEU A 844 -3.71 -55.23 -37.08
CA LEU A 844 -2.24 -55.12 -37.11
C LEU A 844 -1.53 -56.43 -37.54
N LEU A 845 -2.10 -57.59 -37.25
CA LEU A 845 -1.56 -58.86 -37.75
C LEU A 845 -1.70 -58.99 -39.28
N LYS A 846 -2.74 -58.42 -39.88
CA LYS A 846 -2.97 -58.43 -41.34
C LYS A 846 -1.83 -57.73 -42.10
N ILE A 847 -1.37 -56.57 -41.62
CA ILE A 847 -0.21 -55.88 -42.21
C ILE A 847 1.12 -56.61 -41.96
N GLY A 848 1.15 -57.61 -41.06
CA GLY A 848 2.32 -58.46 -40.83
C GLY A 848 2.66 -59.35 -42.03
N GLN A 849 1.66 -59.67 -42.86
CA GLN A 849 1.81 -60.47 -44.08
C GLN A 849 2.02 -59.61 -45.34
N GLU A 850 1.81 -58.30 -45.25
CA GLU A 850 2.08 -57.38 -46.35
C GLU A 850 3.59 -57.19 -46.57
N THR A 851 3.98 -57.12 -47.84
CA THR A 851 5.37 -56.91 -48.27
C THR A 851 5.62 -55.53 -48.87
N ASP A 852 4.58 -54.70 -49.02
CA ASP A 852 4.75 -53.35 -49.54
C ASP A 852 5.53 -52.50 -48.53
N LYS A 853 6.69 -52.01 -48.96
CA LYS A 853 7.59 -51.19 -48.15
C LYS A 853 6.97 -49.85 -47.76
N SER A 854 5.98 -49.37 -48.51
CA SER A 854 5.31 -48.10 -48.22
C SER A 854 4.31 -48.24 -47.07
N THR A 855 3.49 -49.30 -47.06
CA THR A 855 2.48 -49.56 -46.01
C THR A 855 3.08 -50.15 -44.74
N THR A 856 4.19 -50.88 -44.86
CA THR A 856 4.83 -51.57 -43.72
C THR A 856 6.06 -50.86 -43.14
N ARG A 857 6.34 -49.63 -43.59
CA ARG A 857 7.56 -48.87 -43.24
C ARG A 857 7.87 -48.83 -41.75
N ASN A 858 6.90 -48.44 -40.93
CA ASN A 858 7.00 -48.32 -39.47
C ASN A 858 6.12 -49.34 -38.74
N ARG A 859 5.84 -50.49 -39.37
CA ARG A 859 4.96 -51.54 -38.84
C ARG A 859 5.34 -51.97 -37.42
N GLU A 860 6.62 -52.23 -37.20
CA GLU A 860 7.13 -52.66 -35.90
C GLU A 860 6.94 -51.59 -34.82
N SER A 861 7.11 -50.31 -35.16
CA SER A 861 6.86 -49.20 -34.22
C SER A 861 5.39 -49.08 -33.83
N VAL A 862 4.46 -49.35 -34.76
CA VAL A 862 3.01 -49.32 -34.51
C VAL A 862 2.55 -50.51 -33.68
N TYR A 863 3.21 -51.67 -33.77
CA TYR A 863 2.92 -52.81 -32.89
C TYR A 863 3.11 -52.48 -31.41
N LEU A 864 4.11 -51.65 -31.09
CA LEU A 864 4.37 -51.23 -29.71
C LEU A 864 3.21 -50.45 -29.08
N LEU A 865 2.28 -49.88 -29.88
CA LEU A 865 1.09 -49.23 -29.34
C LEU A 865 0.18 -50.20 -28.61
N LEU A 866 0.09 -51.48 -29.02
CA LEU A 866 -0.72 -52.46 -28.31
C LEU A 866 -0.17 -52.72 -26.90
N ASP A 867 1.16 -52.80 -26.77
CA ASP A 867 1.82 -52.92 -25.47
C ASP A 867 1.54 -51.69 -24.60
N MET A 868 1.69 -50.48 -25.15
CA MET A 868 1.41 -49.22 -24.43
C MET A 868 -0.07 -49.10 -24.00
N ILE A 869 -1.02 -49.50 -24.85
CA ILE A 869 -2.46 -49.48 -24.54
C ILE A 869 -2.77 -50.40 -23.36
N VAL A 870 -2.17 -51.59 -23.32
CA VAL A 870 -2.38 -52.56 -22.25
C VAL A 870 -1.68 -52.12 -20.96
N GLN A 871 -0.47 -51.55 -21.04
CA GLN A 871 0.23 -51.00 -19.87
C GLN A 871 -0.50 -49.79 -19.23
N GLU A 872 -1.10 -48.93 -20.05
CA GLU A 872 -1.81 -47.73 -19.58
C GLU A 872 -3.23 -48.05 -19.07
N SER A 873 -3.82 -49.18 -19.46
CA SER A 873 -5.21 -49.53 -19.11
C SER A 873 -5.29 -50.45 -17.89
N PRO A 874 -6.00 -50.06 -16.81
CA PRO A 874 -6.25 -50.96 -15.68
C PRO A 874 -7.27 -52.07 -16.02
N PHE A 875 -7.94 -51.98 -17.18
CA PHE A 875 -8.99 -52.92 -17.60
C PHE A 875 -8.47 -54.01 -18.56
N LEU A 876 -7.23 -53.90 -19.04
CA LEU A 876 -6.61 -54.86 -19.95
C LEU A 876 -5.42 -55.52 -19.27
N THR A 877 -5.22 -56.82 -19.54
CA THR A 877 -4.11 -57.59 -18.97
C THR A 877 -3.18 -58.11 -20.05
N MET A 878 -1.92 -58.36 -19.69
CA MET A 878 -0.94 -58.94 -20.61
C MET A 878 -1.33 -60.36 -21.08
N ASP A 879 -2.01 -61.14 -20.23
CA ASP A 879 -2.53 -62.47 -20.61
C ASP A 879 -3.55 -62.37 -21.76
N LEU A 880 -4.41 -61.35 -21.72
CA LEU A 880 -5.37 -61.08 -22.79
C LEU A 880 -4.64 -60.64 -24.07
N LEU A 881 -3.63 -59.79 -23.97
CA LEU A 881 -2.82 -59.38 -25.12
C LEU A 881 -2.16 -60.59 -25.78
N GLU A 882 -1.51 -61.46 -25.01
CA GLU A 882 -0.84 -62.66 -25.53
C GLU A 882 -1.80 -63.57 -26.32
N SER A 883 -3.06 -63.67 -25.87
CA SER A 883 -4.08 -64.50 -26.53
C SER A 883 -4.46 -64.00 -27.94
N CYS A 884 -4.30 -62.71 -28.23
CA CYS A 884 -4.72 -62.10 -29.50
C CYS A 884 -3.56 -61.48 -30.31
N PHE A 885 -2.41 -61.24 -29.68
CA PHE A 885 -1.19 -60.72 -30.29
C PHE A 885 0.05 -61.25 -29.56
N PRO A 886 0.79 -62.21 -30.15
CA PRO A 886 1.93 -62.85 -29.46
C PRO A 886 3.05 -61.86 -29.09
N TYR A 887 3.49 -61.87 -27.83
CA TYR A 887 4.51 -60.94 -27.31
C TYR A 887 5.86 -61.09 -28.02
N VAL A 888 6.14 -62.23 -28.66
CA VAL A 888 7.33 -62.40 -29.51
C VAL A 888 7.43 -61.37 -30.63
N LEU A 889 6.29 -60.92 -31.18
CA LEU A 889 6.25 -59.86 -32.19
C LEU A 889 6.64 -58.51 -31.58
N LEU A 890 6.12 -58.21 -30.39
CA LEU A 890 6.45 -56.98 -29.63
C LEU A 890 7.92 -56.98 -29.21
N ARG A 891 8.44 -58.09 -28.71
CA ARG A 891 9.85 -58.26 -28.34
C ARG A 891 10.78 -58.00 -29.52
N ASN A 892 10.45 -58.56 -30.70
CA ASN A 892 11.24 -58.34 -31.90
C ASN A 892 11.13 -56.88 -32.38
N ALA A 893 9.94 -56.28 -32.29
CA ALA A 893 9.73 -54.87 -32.60
C ALA A 893 10.56 -53.95 -31.69
N TYR A 894 10.55 -54.19 -30.37
CA TYR A 894 11.42 -53.49 -29.41
C TYR A 894 12.89 -53.66 -29.78
N HIS A 895 13.34 -54.88 -30.06
CA HIS A 895 14.72 -55.12 -30.47
C HIS A 895 15.09 -54.35 -31.75
N ALA A 896 14.19 -54.28 -32.74
CA ALA A 896 14.45 -53.58 -33.99
C ALA A 896 14.60 -52.06 -33.79
N VAL A 897 13.68 -51.42 -33.06
CA VAL A 897 13.71 -49.96 -32.84
C VAL A 897 14.86 -49.54 -31.93
N TYR A 898 15.21 -50.35 -30.92
CA TYR A 898 16.37 -50.08 -30.07
C TYR A 898 17.68 -50.28 -30.83
N LYS A 899 17.80 -51.31 -31.68
CA LYS A 899 19.00 -51.54 -32.49
C LYS A 899 19.22 -50.45 -33.55
N GLN A 900 18.16 -49.98 -34.21
CA GLN A 900 18.24 -48.89 -35.20
C GLN A 900 18.78 -47.58 -34.58
N SER A 901 18.45 -47.28 -33.32
CA SER A 901 18.93 -46.07 -32.64
C SER A 901 20.45 -46.06 -32.35
N VAL A 902 21.05 -47.24 -32.15
CA VAL A 902 22.50 -47.39 -31.91
C VAL A 902 23.30 -47.17 -33.20
N SER A 903 22.73 -47.53 -34.36
CA SER A 903 23.38 -47.29 -35.66
C SER A 903 23.29 -45.86 -36.17
N SER A 904 22.37 -45.03 -35.65
CA SER A 904 22.24 -43.62 -36.02
C SER A 904 23.04 -42.66 -35.12
N SER A 905 23.61 -43.18 -34.02
CA SER A 905 24.43 -42.43 -33.05
C SER A 905 25.93 -42.74 -33.14
N ALA A 906 26.33 -43.66 -34.03
CA ALA A 906 27.71 -43.91 -34.48
C ALA A 906 27.90 -43.33 -35.89
#